data_AF-A0A956T527-F1
#
_entry.id   AF-A0A956T527-F1
#
_cell.length_a   1.000
_cell.length_b   1.000
_cell.length_c   1.000
_cell.angle_alpha   90.00
_cell.angle_beta   90.00
_cell.angle_gamma   90.00
#
_symmetry.space_group_name_H-M   'P 1'
#
loop_
_entity.id
_entity.type
_entity.pdbx_description
1 polymer ?
#
loop_
_entity_poly.entity_id
_entity_poly.type
_entity_poly.pdbx_seq_one_letter_code
_entity_poly.pdbx_strand_id
1 'polypeptide(L)'
;MKRRCLPWLVLALSPLTALAISVAEVQYSSNPGPAGTWPSDLEGQTITTSGVVTATDYISGRFFIEDPGGGPWSGVLVWDTAIQPNLGDLLQISGTVFEYNGHTEISPVTAHVLQASNQPLPAPVLLQSQQVATEEQWEGVLVRLQNLSVTSVQNNFGEWQVSDGSGSCQVDDVFFPLSQTGVTLQAGMSVASITGIVDYQYGAHAINPRIPADIAFSGSGLALIAGSTDMLIGESATCWLSCGTLQAADAVNGYTITLSLPPALVSLNSLVTAGTLSANRLPQLLPQGGGSYRIQLASGAVLSGSTPLLGLSLQGLSLGEGVLDLQSAILGADTLQALGDGPLHVLPTAEAIGDTLTLIMKPLLNIPAIVIQGDSFDAWADAPQVSSGWSAALLRDGLRENLGVVSASYDPAEEWWHLVLSTPPTGWHGLADLELACDTRPTDVSWNAVQVVPALPGSYWIAQVTDTHLPTHRYYTEQGALQDSSSMQDLRAVFEDLAVINPAFILHTGDLVNEGELEDFLQARYYTKAQRLLAEAPAPVYLVGGNHDTGGWDATPPSDGTARRDWWRFFGWPRLANPPAGAPARTQDYSFSYGDLFLVGMEAWVNYDNWLPAIYGNTSFRAAQMSWLQQTLAQATPQQHKLLFYHMDFSN
;
A
#
# COMPACT_ATOMS: atom_id res chain seq x y z
N MET A 1 44.89 -17.40 -71.18
CA MET A 1 44.57 -16.80 -69.87
C MET A 1 44.19 -17.90 -68.88
N LYS A 2 45.13 -18.40 -68.09
CA LYS A 2 44.87 -19.24 -66.91
C LYS A 2 45.95 -18.90 -65.89
N ARG A 3 45.61 -18.08 -64.88
CA ARG A 3 46.47 -17.84 -63.72
C ARG A 3 45.90 -18.65 -62.55
N ARG A 4 46.76 -19.50 -61.99
CA ARG A 4 46.55 -20.22 -60.75
C ARG A 4 46.65 -19.22 -59.58
N CYS A 5 45.72 -19.28 -58.63
CA CYS A 5 45.88 -18.69 -57.31
C CYS A 5 46.02 -19.80 -56.27
N LEU A 6 47.06 -19.70 -55.45
CA LEU A 6 47.32 -20.54 -54.27
C LEU A 6 46.21 -20.37 -53.21
N PRO A 7 45.80 -21.42 -52.49
CA PRO A 7 45.03 -21.24 -51.27
C PRO A 7 45.97 -20.82 -50.13
N TRP A 8 45.57 -19.78 -49.40
CA TRP A 8 46.22 -19.31 -48.18
C TRP A 8 45.93 -20.31 -47.06
N LEU A 9 46.99 -20.78 -46.40
CA LEU A 9 46.93 -21.57 -45.18
C LEU A 9 46.57 -20.62 -44.03
N VAL A 10 45.32 -20.63 -43.57
CA VAL A 10 44.92 -19.97 -42.32
C VAL A 10 45.31 -20.91 -41.19
N LEU A 11 46.36 -20.56 -40.44
CA LEU A 11 46.62 -21.14 -39.13
C LEU A 11 45.44 -20.77 -38.22
N ALA A 12 44.60 -21.74 -37.89
CA ALA A 12 43.67 -21.60 -36.78
C ALA A 12 44.50 -21.54 -35.49
N LEU A 13 44.67 -20.35 -34.93
CA LEU A 13 45.04 -20.23 -33.51
C LEU A 13 43.86 -20.81 -32.72
N SER A 14 44.05 -21.98 -32.13
CA SER A 14 43.20 -22.43 -31.03
C SER A 14 43.25 -21.36 -29.94
N PRO A 15 42.11 -20.79 -29.50
CA PRO A 15 42.14 -19.90 -28.35
C PRO A 15 42.69 -20.71 -27.18
N LEU A 16 43.73 -20.19 -26.52
CA LEU A 16 44.09 -20.62 -25.17
C LEU A 16 42.80 -20.53 -24.36
N THR A 17 42.27 -21.67 -23.94
CA THR A 17 41.24 -21.70 -22.88
C THR A 17 41.89 -21.11 -21.65
N ALA A 18 41.52 -19.88 -21.29
CA ALA A 18 41.83 -19.35 -19.96
C ALA A 18 41.34 -20.40 -18.95
N LEU A 19 42.23 -20.79 -18.02
CA LEU A 19 41.85 -21.70 -16.95
C LEU A 19 40.77 -21.01 -16.13
N ALA A 20 39.60 -21.63 -16.03
CA ALA A 20 38.54 -21.12 -15.16
C ALA A 20 38.99 -21.28 -13.70
N ILE A 21 38.88 -20.21 -12.93
CA ILE A 21 39.03 -20.23 -11.46
C ILE A 21 37.71 -20.67 -10.83
N SER A 22 37.72 -21.16 -9.59
CA SER A 22 36.47 -21.54 -8.91
C SER A 22 35.69 -20.31 -8.45
N VAL A 23 34.40 -20.46 -8.14
CA VAL A 23 33.62 -19.38 -7.53
C VAL A 23 34.18 -19.03 -6.15
N ALA A 24 34.62 -20.03 -5.38
CA ALA A 24 35.34 -19.79 -4.12
C ALA A 24 36.59 -18.91 -4.28
N GLU A 25 37.36 -19.05 -5.35
CA GLU A 25 38.51 -18.15 -5.62
C GLU A 25 38.08 -16.74 -6.04
N VAL A 26 36.89 -16.59 -6.63
CA VAL A 26 36.30 -15.28 -6.95
C VAL A 26 35.86 -14.56 -5.68
N GLN A 27 35.21 -15.26 -4.77
CA GLN A 27 34.61 -14.70 -3.56
C GLN A 27 35.59 -14.52 -2.40
N TYR A 28 36.57 -15.42 -2.26
CA TYR A 28 37.42 -15.46 -1.08
C TYR A 28 38.22 -14.17 -0.89
N SER A 29 38.16 -13.64 0.33
CA SER A 29 38.96 -12.51 0.77
C SER A 29 39.50 -12.72 2.18
N SER A 30 40.68 -12.16 2.43
CA SER A 30 41.27 -12.07 3.78
C SER A 30 41.25 -10.65 4.33
N ASN A 31 40.66 -9.71 3.59
CA ASN A 31 40.63 -8.29 3.91
C ASN A 31 39.21 -7.88 4.32
N PRO A 32 38.95 -7.50 5.58
CA PRO A 32 37.63 -7.09 6.00
C PRO A 32 37.25 -5.73 5.40
N GLY A 33 36.06 -5.67 4.82
CA GLY A 33 35.38 -4.46 4.37
C GLY A 33 34.57 -3.77 5.48
N PRO A 34 33.89 -2.66 5.15
CA PRO A 34 32.98 -2.01 6.08
C PRO A 34 31.77 -2.89 6.40
N ALA A 35 31.11 -2.63 7.53
CA ALA A 35 29.82 -3.25 7.88
C ALA A 35 29.76 -4.80 7.84
N GLY A 36 30.89 -5.46 8.06
CA GLY A 36 30.97 -6.93 8.18
C GLY A 36 31.24 -7.67 6.87
N THR A 37 31.46 -6.95 5.76
CA THR A 37 31.70 -7.55 4.44
C THR A 37 33.16 -7.93 4.24
N TRP A 38 33.44 -8.75 3.22
CA TRP A 38 34.81 -9.13 2.83
C TRP A 38 34.95 -9.07 1.30
N PRO A 39 35.18 -7.85 0.76
CA PRO A 39 35.27 -7.63 -0.68
C PRO A 39 36.31 -8.54 -1.33
N SER A 40 35.98 -9.08 -2.49
CA SER A 40 36.83 -9.95 -3.30
C SER A 40 38.21 -9.32 -3.55
N ASP A 41 39.28 -10.11 -3.33
CA ASP A 41 40.65 -9.73 -3.70
C ASP A 41 40.83 -9.62 -5.25
N LEU A 42 39.81 -10.02 -6.01
CA LEU A 42 39.77 -9.93 -7.47
C LEU A 42 38.95 -8.75 -8.00
N GLU A 43 38.47 -7.84 -7.14
CA GLU A 43 37.73 -6.64 -7.55
C GLU A 43 38.41 -5.91 -8.73
N GLY A 44 37.63 -5.62 -9.77
CA GLY A 44 38.06 -4.95 -10.99
C GLY A 44 38.79 -5.84 -12.00
N GLN A 45 39.09 -7.10 -11.68
CA GLN A 45 39.72 -8.05 -12.60
C GLN A 45 38.67 -8.76 -13.47
N THR A 46 38.99 -8.96 -14.74
CA THR A 46 38.20 -9.82 -15.63
C THR A 46 38.66 -11.28 -15.47
N ILE A 47 37.72 -12.14 -15.06
CA ILE A 47 37.96 -13.56 -14.77
C ILE A 47 37.12 -14.44 -15.68
N THR A 48 37.43 -15.74 -15.67
CA THR A 48 36.54 -16.80 -16.16
C THR A 48 36.30 -17.77 -15.00
N THR A 49 35.04 -18.07 -14.69
CA THR A 49 34.64 -19.04 -13.65
C THR A 49 33.56 -19.97 -14.18
N SER A 50 33.33 -21.09 -13.51
CA SER A 50 32.28 -22.07 -13.83
C SER A 50 31.48 -22.44 -12.58
N GLY A 51 30.16 -22.38 -12.65
CA GLY A 51 29.28 -22.76 -11.54
C GLY A 51 27.91 -23.25 -12.00
N VAL A 52 27.23 -23.98 -11.11
CA VAL A 52 25.87 -24.49 -11.31
C VAL A 52 24.88 -23.40 -10.91
N VAL A 53 23.90 -23.11 -11.76
CA VAL A 53 22.85 -22.13 -11.49
C VAL A 53 21.96 -22.62 -10.35
N THR A 54 22.02 -21.95 -9.20
CA THR A 54 21.31 -22.32 -7.96
C THR A 54 20.06 -21.50 -7.67
N ALA A 55 19.94 -20.32 -8.29
CA ALA A 55 18.75 -19.49 -8.28
C ALA A 55 18.65 -18.67 -9.58
N THR A 56 17.42 -18.47 -10.06
CA THR A 56 17.09 -17.67 -11.25
C THR A 56 16.09 -16.59 -10.88
N ASP A 57 15.92 -15.59 -11.73
CA ASP A 57 14.96 -14.49 -11.54
C ASP A 57 15.18 -13.63 -10.28
N TYR A 58 16.40 -13.60 -9.75
CA TYR A 58 16.79 -12.65 -8.71
C TYR A 58 16.77 -11.24 -9.29
N ILE A 59 16.06 -10.30 -8.67
CA ILE A 59 15.95 -8.89 -9.07
C ILE A 59 15.87 -8.74 -10.59
N SER A 60 14.70 -8.95 -11.19
CA SER A 60 14.49 -8.72 -12.63
C SER A 60 15.36 -9.59 -13.57
N GLY A 61 15.55 -10.88 -13.26
CA GLY A 61 16.13 -11.85 -14.20
C GLY A 61 17.61 -12.16 -14.02
N ARG A 62 18.26 -11.70 -12.96
CA ARG A 62 19.63 -12.08 -12.60
C ARG A 62 19.64 -13.45 -11.92
N PHE A 63 20.81 -14.03 -11.75
CA PHE A 63 20.92 -15.41 -11.26
C PHE A 63 22.21 -15.63 -10.46
N PHE A 64 22.20 -16.67 -9.64
CA PHE A 64 23.36 -17.10 -8.87
C PHE A 64 23.95 -18.37 -9.46
N ILE A 65 25.28 -18.46 -9.44
CA ILE A 65 26.00 -19.70 -9.71
C ILE A 65 26.80 -20.10 -8.48
N GLU A 66 26.90 -21.41 -8.25
CA GLU A 66 27.65 -21.98 -7.13
C GLU A 66 28.61 -23.08 -7.59
N ASP A 67 29.78 -23.21 -6.97
CA ASP A 67 30.68 -24.32 -7.23
C ASP A 67 29.93 -25.66 -7.01
N PRO A 68 30.10 -26.68 -7.88
CA PRO A 68 29.37 -27.94 -7.75
C PRO A 68 29.52 -28.66 -6.40
N GLY A 69 30.60 -28.37 -5.67
CA GLY A 69 30.86 -28.91 -4.34
C GLY A 69 30.18 -28.16 -3.19
N GLY A 70 29.67 -26.95 -3.44
CA GLY A 70 29.14 -26.02 -2.45
C GLY A 70 30.14 -25.64 -1.35
N GLY A 71 29.62 -25.02 -0.29
CA GLY A 71 30.39 -24.68 0.91
C GLY A 71 30.67 -23.17 1.08
N PRO A 72 31.59 -22.80 1.97
CA PRO A 72 31.94 -21.39 2.16
C PRO A 72 32.53 -20.78 0.89
N TRP A 73 32.13 -19.54 0.58
CA TRP A 73 32.55 -18.73 -0.57
C TRP A 73 32.15 -19.29 -1.93
N SER A 74 31.36 -20.36 -1.99
CA SER A 74 31.16 -21.08 -3.24
C SER A 74 30.14 -20.44 -4.17
N GLY A 75 29.45 -19.36 -3.79
CA GLY A 75 28.35 -18.77 -4.55
C GLY A 75 28.62 -17.33 -4.99
N VAL A 76 28.19 -16.94 -6.18
CA VAL A 76 28.34 -15.56 -6.68
C VAL A 76 27.16 -15.14 -7.53
N LEU A 77 26.80 -13.85 -7.42
CA LEU A 77 25.78 -13.21 -8.25
C LEU A 77 26.32 -12.93 -9.64
N VAL A 78 25.57 -13.31 -10.67
CA VAL A 78 25.81 -12.89 -12.05
C VAL A 78 24.85 -11.77 -12.38
N TRP A 79 25.38 -10.55 -12.48
CA TRP A 79 24.59 -9.33 -12.72
C TRP A 79 24.37 -9.12 -14.24
N ASP A 80 23.62 -10.03 -14.85
CA ASP A 80 23.26 -9.96 -16.27
C ASP A 80 21.82 -10.48 -16.47
N THR A 81 20.98 -9.67 -17.11
CA THR A 81 19.56 -10.01 -17.38
C THR A 81 19.32 -10.55 -18.79
N ALA A 82 20.32 -10.48 -19.68
CA ALA A 82 20.21 -10.99 -21.04
C ALA A 82 20.40 -12.52 -21.09
N ILE A 83 21.16 -13.07 -20.15
CA ILE A 83 21.30 -14.51 -19.96
C ILE A 83 20.08 -15.00 -19.17
N GLN A 84 19.36 -15.97 -19.73
CA GLN A 84 18.13 -16.55 -19.13
C GLN A 84 18.37 -18.05 -18.88
N PRO A 85 19.11 -18.42 -17.82
CA PRO A 85 19.50 -19.80 -17.59
C PRO A 85 18.42 -20.59 -16.84
N ASN A 86 18.53 -21.91 -16.84
CA ASN A 86 17.69 -22.77 -16.02
C ASN A 86 18.42 -23.20 -14.75
N LEU A 87 17.67 -23.46 -13.67
CA LEU A 87 18.22 -24.12 -12.48
C LEU A 87 18.93 -25.42 -12.87
N GLY A 88 20.15 -25.61 -12.35
CA GLY A 88 20.99 -26.77 -12.66
C GLY A 88 21.80 -26.65 -13.96
N ASP A 89 21.73 -25.55 -14.70
CA ASP A 89 22.67 -25.29 -15.79
C ASP A 89 24.08 -25.04 -15.21
N LEU A 90 25.09 -25.75 -15.73
CA LEU A 90 26.51 -25.48 -15.45
C LEU A 90 27.01 -24.48 -16.49
N LEU A 91 27.23 -23.24 -16.05
CA LEU A 91 27.65 -22.15 -16.90
C LEU A 91 29.10 -21.80 -16.63
N GLN A 92 29.86 -21.63 -17.71
CA GLN A 92 31.12 -20.90 -17.68
C GLN A 92 30.84 -19.44 -18.00
N ILE A 93 31.20 -18.54 -17.08
CA ILE A 93 30.99 -17.10 -17.19
C ILE A 93 32.36 -16.41 -17.26
N SER A 94 32.51 -15.47 -18.18
CA SER A 94 33.64 -14.53 -18.19
C SER A 94 33.13 -13.11 -18.02
N GLY A 95 33.69 -12.36 -17.08
CA GLY A 95 33.22 -11.02 -16.74
C GLY A 95 34.14 -10.37 -15.72
N THR A 96 33.84 -9.14 -15.36
CA THR A 96 34.60 -8.40 -14.34
C THR A 96 34.02 -8.67 -12.96
N VAL A 97 34.87 -8.92 -11.96
CA VAL A 97 34.45 -8.97 -10.55
C VAL A 97 34.22 -7.54 -10.08
N PHE A 98 33.06 -7.29 -9.48
CA PHE A 98 32.63 -5.98 -9.05
C PHE A 98 32.05 -6.06 -7.62
N GLU A 99 32.33 -5.03 -6.83
CA GLU A 99 31.84 -4.90 -5.46
C GLU A 99 30.80 -3.79 -5.41
N TYR A 100 29.54 -4.15 -5.16
CA TYR A 100 28.46 -3.17 -5.11
C TYR A 100 27.83 -3.14 -3.72
N ASN A 101 28.10 -2.05 -2.98
CA ASN A 101 27.64 -1.86 -1.60
C ASN A 101 27.97 -3.02 -0.66
N GLY A 102 29.07 -3.73 -0.91
CA GLY A 102 29.52 -4.86 -0.11
C GLY A 102 29.05 -6.23 -0.59
N HIS A 103 28.35 -6.31 -1.74
CA HIS A 103 28.00 -7.57 -2.39
C HIS A 103 28.92 -7.82 -3.59
N THR A 104 29.50 -9.02 -3.67
CA THR A 104 30.35 -9.44 -4.78
C THR A 104 29.51 -9.89 -5.96
N GLU A 105 29.74 -9.35 -7.15
CA GLU A 105 29.02 -9.70 -8.39
C GLU A 105 29.95 -9.81 -9.60
N ILE A 106 29.53 -10.57 -10.62
CA ILE A 106 30.19 -10.59 -11.94
C ILE A 106 29.45 -9.62 -12.86
N SER A 107 30.05 -8.46 -13.14
CA SER A 107 29.45 -7.35 -13.87
C SER A 107 30.54 -6.43 -14.49
N PRO A 108 30.47 -6.11 -15.80
CA PRO A 108 29.61 -6.70 -16.81
C PRO A 108 30.09 -8.11 -17.21
N VAL A 109 29.16 -8.96 -17.64
CA VAL A 109 29.48 -10.24 -18.28
C VAL A 109 29.91 -10.00 -19.72
N THR A 110 31.03 -10.61 -20.11
CA THR A 110 31.65 -10.46 -21.45
C THR A 110 31.46 -11.69 -22.33
N ALA A 111 31.32 -12.88 -21.74
CA ALA A 111 31.00 -14.11 -22.43
C ALA A 111 30.37 -15.14 -21.49
N HIS A 112 29.53 -16.02 -22.02
CA HIS A 112 29.01 -17.19 -21.31
C HIS A 112 29.01 -18.42 -22.22
N VAL A 113 29.17 -19.60 -21.63
CA VAL A 113 29.06 -20.91 -22.31
C VAL A 113 28.31 -21.87 -21.40
N LEU A 114 27.22 -22.44 -21.91
CA LEU A 114 26.54 -23.57 -21.28
C LEU A 114 27.38 -24.83 -21.45
N GLN A 115 27.94 -25.34 -20.35
CA GLN A 115 28.79 -26.53 -20.34
C GLN A 115 27.97 -27.82 -20.21
N ALA A 116 26.93 -27.79 -19.38
CA ALA A 116 25.98 -28.88 -19.21
C ALA A 116 24.64 -28.35 -18.64
N SER A 117 23.54 -29.03 -18.90
CA SER A 117 22.23 -28.72 -18.30
C SER A 117 21.80 -29.79 -17.30
N ASN A 118 20.83 -29.46 -16.44
CA ASN A 118 20.22 -30.36 -15.47
C ASN A 118 21.24 -31.07 -14.57
N GLN A 119 22.31 -30.37 -14.18
CA GLN A 119 23.21 -30.87 -13.15
C GLN A 119 22.50 -30.86 -11.79
N PRO A 120 22.82 -31.81 -10.89
CA PRO A 120 22.39 -31.71 -9.50
C PRO A 120 22.84 -30.38 -8.91
N LEU A 121 21.94 -29.71 -8.19
CA LEU A 121 22.32 -28.55 -7.39
C LEU A 121 23.28 -28.98 -6.28
N PRO A 122 24.23 -28.12 -5.88
CA PRO A 122 24.96 -28.29 -4.63
C PRO A 122 23.99 -28.54 -3.46
N ALA A 123 24.40 -29.40 -2.54
CA ALA A 123 23.57 -29.68 -1.36
C ALA A 123 23.53 -28.42 -0.48
N PRO A 124 22.34 -27.93 -0.06
CA PRO A 124 22.27 -26.75 0.78
C PRO A 124 23.04 -26.93 2.08
N VAL A 125 23.86 -25.95 2.44
CA VAL A 125 24.64 -26.00 3.69
C VAL A 125 23.71 -25.77 4.88
N LEU A 126 23.68 -26.71 5.83
CA LEU A 126 22.91 -26.55 7.06
C LEU A 126 23.63 -25.59 8.00
N LEU A 127 23.00 -24.46 8.31
CA LEU A 127 23.56 -23.40 9.15
C LEU A 127 22.64 -23.10 10.34
N GLN A 128 23.21 -22.43 11.34
CA GLN A 128 22.43 -21.75 12.36
C GLN A 128 22.01 -20.36 11.89
N SER A 129 20.88 -19.83 12.38
CA SER A 129 20.36 -18.53 11.92
C SER A 129 21.35 -17.38 12.16
N GLN A 130 22.10 -17.40 13.26
CA GLN A 130 23.14 -16.39 13.52
C GLN A 130 24.26 -16.38 12.47
N GLN A 131 24.60 -17.53 11.89
CA GLN A 131 25.69 -17.63 10.92
C GLN A 131 25.32 -16.97 9.59
N VAL A 132 24.08 -17.15 9.14
CA VAL A 132 23.56 -16.45 7.96
C VAL A 132 23.61 -14.94 8.18
N ALA A 133 23.23 -14.47 9.36
CA ALA A 133 23.16 -13.04 9.67
C ALA A 133 24.52 -12.33 9.82
N THR A 134 25.64 -13.04 9.89
CA THR A 134 26.94 -12.44 10.26
C THR A 134 28.19 -12.98 9.57
N GLU A 135 28.12 -14.14 8.90
CA GLU A 135 29.28 -14.73 8.25
C GLU A 135 29.21 -14.54 6.74
N GLU A 136 30.02 -13.61 6.22
CA GLU A 136 30.11 -13.25 4.80
C GLU A 136 30.35 -14.44 3.86
N GLN A 137 31.04 -15.47 4.33
CA GLN A 137 31.38 -16.64 3.52
C GLN A 137 30.15 -17.40 2.98
N TRP A 138 28.94 -17.04 3.41
CA TRP A 138 27.71 -17.62 2.88
C TRP A 138 27.06 -16.78 1.79
N GLU A 139 27.53 -15.56 1.49
CA GLU A 139 27.02 -14.74 0.39
C GLU A 139 27.01 -15.51 -0.94
N GLY A 140 25.86 -15.49 -1.61
CA GLY A 140 25.59 -16.20 -2.86
C GLY A 140 25.41 -17.71 -2.73
N VAL A 141 25.61 -18.30 -1.55
CA VAL A 141 25.58 -19.75 -1.31
C VAL A 141 24.16 -20.23 -1.02
N LEU A 142 23.79 -21.41 -1.55
CA LEU A 142 22.56 -22.09 -1.20
C LEU A 142 22.66 -22.72 0.20
N VAL A 143 21.86 -22.22 1.14
CA VAL A 143 21.87 -22.65 2.54
C VAL A 143 20.51 -23.17 2.99
N ARG A 144 20.49 -23.85 4.13
CA ARG A 144 19.27 -24.31 4.79
C ARG A 144 19.34 -24.04 6.30
N LEU A 145 18.24 -23.52 6.83
CA LEU A 145 17.96 -23.38 8.26
C LEU A 145 16.87 -24.37 8.69
N GLN A 146 16.87 -24.79 9.95
CA GLN A 146 15.91 -25.76 10.50
C GLN A 146 15.49 -25.40 11.93
N ASN A 147 14.33 -25.90 12.37
CA ASN A 147 13.81 -25.74 13.74
C ASN A 147 13.72 -24.27 14.17
N LEU A 148 13.15 -23.46 13.29
CA LEU A 148 13.07 -22.01 13.42
C LEU A 148 11.77 -21.59 14.11
N SER A 149 11.81 -20.40 14.68
CA SER A 149 10.65 -19.65 15.16
C SER A 149 10.67 -18.25 14.58
N VAL A 150 9.51 -17.75 14.16
CA VAL A 150 9.35 -16.35 13.69
C VAL A 150 9.60 -15.41 14.87
N THR A 151 10.58 -14.51 14.75
CA THR A 151 10.89 -13.51 15.78
C THR A 151 10.24 -12.16 15.50
N SER A 152 10.04 -11.81 14.22
CA SER A 152 9.20 -10.69 13.79
C SER A 152 8.50 -11.01 12.47
N VAL A 153 7.28 -10.50 12.31
CA VAL A 153 6.49 -10.63 11.07
C VAL A 153 7.01 -9.68 9.97
N GLN A 154 6.42 -9.73 8.78
CA GLN A 154 6.83 -8.91 7.64
C GLN A 154 6.76 -7.40 7.97
N ASN A 155 7.79 -6.67 7.58
CA ASN A 155 7.80 -5.20 7.56
C ASN A 155 7.21 -4.68 6.23
N ASN A 156 7.29 -3.36 6.01
CA ASN A 156 6.77 -2.71 4.80
C ASN A 156 7.52 -3.07 3.51
N PHE A 157 8.65 -3.77 3.61
CA PHE A 157 9.45 -4.27 2.50
C PHE A 157 9.29 -5.77 2.27
N GLY A 158 8.37 -6.43 2.99
CA GLY A 158 8.15 -7.88 2.87
C GLY A 158 9.14 -8.74 3.66
N GLU A 159 10.16 -8.13 4.28
CA GLU A 159 11.20 -8.80 5.07
C GLU A 159 10.68 -9.21 6.45
N TRP A 160 11.08 -10.39 6.95
CA TRP A 160 10.70 -10.90 8.27
C TRP A 160 11.89 -11.60 8.95
N GLN A 161 11.73 -11.99 10.22
CA GLN A 161 12.85 -12.51 11.01
C GLN A 161 12.55 -13.89 11.60
N VAL A 162 13.57 -14.75 11.64
CA VAL A 162 13.53 -16.09 12.24
C VAL A 162 14.71 -16.37 13.14
N SER A 163 14.54 -17.29 14.09
CA SER A 163 15.62 -17.79 14.94
C SER A 163 15.46 -19.26 15.28
N ASP A 164 16.58 -20.01 15.25
CA ASP A 164 16.71 -21.36 15.81
C ASP A 164 17.17 -21.35 17.28
N GLY A 165 17.27 -20.16 17.89
CA GLY A 165 17.81 -19.93 19.22
C GLY A 165 19.29 -19.51 19.26
N SER A 166 20.02 -19.56 18.15
CA SER A 166 21.40 -19.06 18.04
C SER A 166 21.50 -17.53 17.87
N GLY A 167 20.48 -16.93 17.26
CA GLY A 167 20.41 -15.51 16.88
C GLY A 167 19.31 -15.25 15.86
N SER A 168 19.02 -14.00 15.52
CA SER A 168 17.99 -13.66 14.52
C SER A 168 18.60 -13.60 13.12
N CYS A 169 17.87 -14.08 12.12
CA CYS A 169 18.20 -14.01 10.70
C CYS A 169 17.03 -13.40 9.94
N GLN A 170 17.33 -12.47 9.04
CA GLN A 170 16.35 -11.91 8.12
C GLN A 170 16.02 -12.93 7.02
N VAL A 171 14.75 -13.02 6.66
CA VAL A 171 14.25 -13.70 5.48
C VAL A 171 13.62 -12.64 4.58
N ASP A 172 14.02 -12.62 3.32
CA ASP A 172 13.64 -11.60 2.36
C ASP A 172 12.83 -12.20 1.20
N ASP A 173 12.05 -11.37 0.50
CA ASP A 173 11.03 -11.75 -0.47
C ASP A 173 11.42 -11.48 -1.94
N VAL A 174 12.73 -11.28 -2.18
CA VAL A 174 13.32 -10.88 -3.47
C VAL A 174 12.92 -11.79 -4.64
N PHE A 175 12.73 -13.09 -4.42
CA PHE A 175 12.29 -14.02 -5.47
C PHE A 175 10.76 -14.11 -5.61
N PHE A 176 10.02 -14.01 -4.50
CA PHE A 176 8.56 -14.02 -4.49
C PHE A 176 8.01 -13.46 -3.17
N PRO A 177 6.89 -12.71 -3.20
CA PRO A 177 6.26 -12.23 -1.99
C PRO A 177 5.69 -13.40 -1.17
N LEU A 178 5.85 -13.33 0.17
CA LEU A 178 5.41 -14.38 1.10
C LEU A 178 3.92 -14.76 0.94
N SER A 179 3.09 -13.83 0.48
CA SER A 179 1.67 -14.07 0.18
C SER A 179 1.44 -15.25 -0.79
N GLN A 180 2.40 -15.58 -1.66
CA GLN A 180 2.32 -16.76 -2.54
C GLN A 180 2.40 -18.09 -1.78
N THR A 181 2.89 -18.11 -0.54
CA THR A 181 2.82 -19.30 0.33
C THR A 181 1.41 -19.53 0.89
N GLY A 182 0.55 -18.50 0.86
CA GLY A 182 -0.75 -18.51 1.52
C GLY A 182 -0.68 -18.46 3.05
N VAL A 183 0.50 -18.21 3.63
CA VAL A 183 0.72 -18.14 5.09
C VAL A 183 0.80 -16.69 5.56
N THR A 184 0.10 -16.40 6.65
CA THR A 184 0.25 -15.15 7.40
C THR A 184 1.14 -15.43 8.61
N LEU A 185 2.28 -14.74 8.72
CA LEU A 185 3.21 -14.93 9.83
C LEU A 185 2.63 -14.41 11.15
N GLN A 186 2.98 -15.11 12.22
CA GLN A 186 2.78 -14.67 13.60
C GLN A 186 4.10 -14.84 14.36
N ALA A 187 4.45 -13.89 15.22
CA ALA A 187 5.60 -14.06 16.11
C ALA A 187 5.43 -15.32 16.96
N GLY A 188 6.48 -16.14 17.04
CA GLY A 188 6.48 -17.45 17.68
C GLY A 188 6.04 -18.62 16.79
N MET A 189 5.56 -18.37 15.55
CA MET A 189 5.20 -19.43 14.61
C MET A 189 6.42 -20.32 14.31
N SER A 190 6.22 -21.64 14.39
CA SER A 190 7.28 -22.62 14.14
C SER A 190 7.47 -22.89 12.65
N VAL A 191 8.68 -22.68 12.16
CA VAL A 191 9.10 -22.97 10.78
C VAL A 191 10.03 -24.17 10.80
N ALA A 192 9.63 -25.26 10.17
CA ALA A 192 10.39 -26.51 10.15
C ALA A 192 11.74 -26.30 9.43
N SER A 193 11.73 -25.61 8.28
CA SER A 193 12.96 -25.24 7.57
C SER A 193 12.75 -24.15 6.55
N ILE A 194 13.83 -23.42 6.24
CA ILE A 194 13.92 -22.48 5.12
C ILE A 194 15.17 -22.86 4.32
N THR A 195 15.04 -22.98 3.00
CA THR A 195 16.17 -23.14 2.07
C THR A 195 16.26 -21.88 1.20
N GLY A 196 17.44 -21.36 0.91
CA GLY A 196 17.53 -20.12 0.14
C GLY A 196 18.97 -19.68 -0.14
N ILE A 197 19.11 -18.65 -0.96
CA ILE A 197 20.40 -18.01 -1.24
C ILE A 197 20.63 -16.92 -0.19
N VAL A 198 21.84 -16.82 0.38
CA VAL A 198 22.19 -15.68 1.21
C VAL A 198 22.64 -14.53 0.32
N ASP A 199 22.15 -13.33 0.56
CA ASP A 199 22.68 -12.11 -0.06
C ASP A 199 23.05 -11.08 1.01
N TYR A 200 23.65 -9.98 0.57
CA TYR A 200 23.93 -8.80 1.38
C TYR A 200 23.37 -7.55 0.71
N GLN A 201 22.42 -6.89 1.37
CA GLN A 201 21.86 -5.63 0.91
C GLN A 201 21.65 -4.66 2.06
N TYR A 202 21.84 -3.36 1.77
CA TYR A 202 21.57 -2.26 2.71
C TYR A 202 22.19 -2.42 4.12
N GLY A 203 23.29 -3.17 4.24
CA GLY A 203 23.99 -3.36 5.51
C GLY A 203 23.61 -4.64 6.28
N ALA A 204 22.83 -5.55 5.70
CA ALA A 204 22.39 -6.78 6.36
C ALA A 204 22.44 -8.00 5.42
N HIS A 205 22.76 -9.17 5.99
CA HIS A 205 22.62 -10.45 5.32
C HIS A 205 21.21 -11.01 5.48
N ALA A 206 20.64 -11.55 4.41
CA ALA A 206 19.33 -12.19 4.43
C ALA A 206 19.35 -13.54 3.70
N ILE A 207 18.51 -14.48 4.15
CA ILE A 207 18.22 -15.70 3.38
C ILE A 207 17.02 -15.44 2.46
N ASN A 208 17.17 -15.77 1.18
CA ASN A 208 16.19 -15.55 0.13
C ASN A 208 15.66 -16.90 -0.39
N PRO A 209 14.47 -17.34 0.05
CA PRO A 209 13.83 -18.54 -0.48
C PRO A 209 13.52 -18.36 -1.95
N ARG A 210 13.78 -19.35 -2.80
CA ARG A 210 13.67 -19.19 -4.26
C ARG A 210 12.26 -19.46 -4.77
N ILE A 211 11.55 -20.35 -4.08
CA ILE A 211 10.17 -20.74 -4.37
C ILE A 211 9.40 -20.97 -3.06
N PRO A 212 8.05 -20.89 -3.05
CA PRO A 212 7.26 -21.13 -1.84
C PRO A 212 7.58 -22.45 -1.12
N ALA A 213 7.90 -23.50 -1.88
CA ALA A 213 8.25 -24.82 -1.35
C ALA A 213 9.61 -24.86 -0.61
N ASP A 214 10.44 -23.84 -0.73
CA ASP A 214 11.68 -23.72 0.04
C ASP A 214 11.41 -23.35 1.52
N ILE A 215 10.18 -22.92 1.86
CA ILE A 215 9.72 -22.64 3.22
C ILE A 215 8.78 -23.78 3.67
N ALA A 216 9.15 -24.47 4.74
CA ALA A 216 8.32 -25.50 5.35
C ALA A 216 7.90 -25.07 6.75
N PHE A 217 6.61 -24.88 6.98
CA PHE A 217 6.04 -24.59 8.30
C PHE A 217 5.81 -25.89 9.10
N SER A 218 5.85 -25.83 10.43
CA SER A 218 5.58 -27.01 11.28
C SER A 218 4.07 -27.14 11.56
N GLY A 219 3.44 -28.22 11.06
CA GLY A 219 1.98 -28.42 11.07
C GLY A 219 1.39 -28.33 9.65
N SER A 220 0.07 -28.49 9.46
CA SER A 220 -0.53 -28.39 8.11
C SER A 220 -0.47 -26.99 7.51
N GLY A 221 0.14 -26.00 8.19
CA GLY A 221 0.23 -24.62 7.74
C GLY A 221 -1.12 -23.89 7.67
N LEU A 222 -2.22 -24.61 7.92
CA LEU A 222 -3.57 -24.11 7.88
C LEU A 222 -3.78 -23.12 9.03
N ALA A 223 -4.21 -21.91 8.67
CA ALA A 223 -4.70 -20.92 9.60
C ALA A 223 -6.21 -20.76 9.43
N LEU A 224 -6.89 -20.22 10.44
CA LEU A 224 -8.23 -19.69 10.29
C LEU A 224 -8.23 -18.25 10.78
N ILE A 225 -8.61 -17.34 9.89
CA ILE A 225 -8.60 -15.91 10.13
C ILE A 225 -10.02 -15.39 9.99
N ALA A 226 -10.51 -14.67 11.00
CA ALA A 226 -11.71 -13.87 10.92
C ALA A 226 -11.37 -12.50 10.32
N GLY A 227 -12.12 -12.08 9.30
CA GLY A 227 -11.92 -10.79 8.65
C GLY A 227 -12.38 -9.62 9.53
N SER A 228 -11.72 -8.47 9.36
CA SER A 228 -12.20 -7.20 9.91
C SER A 228 -13.61 -6.92 9.39
N THR A 229 -14.50 -6.50 10.28
CA THR A 229 -15.91 -6.29 9.95
C THR A 229 -16.43 -4.99 10.54
N ASP A 230 -16.76 -4.08 9.64
CA ASP A 230 -17.47 -2.85 9.97
C ASP A 230 -18.98 -3.06 9.81
N MET A 231 -19.75 -2.57 10.76
CA MET A 231 -21.21 -2.58 10.71
C MET A 231 -21.79 -1.34 11.37
N LEU A 232 -22.92 -0.85 10.87
CA LEU A 232 -23.67 0.19 11.58
C LEU A 232 -24.47 -0.45 12.73
N ILE A 233 -24.74 0.30 13.81
CA ILE A 233 -25.68 -0.11 14.87
C ILE A 233 -26.99 -0.50 14.19
N GLY A 234 -27.64 -1.57 14.64
CA GLY A 234 -28.90 -2.05 14.09
C GLY A 234 -28.81 -2.72 12.71
N GLU A 235 -27.73 -2.51 11.95
CA GLU A 235 -27.51 -3.17 10.65
C GLU A 235 -26.72 -4.46 10.80
N SER A 236 -26.75 -5.28 9.76
CA SER A 236 -25.97 -6.53 9.69
C SER A 236 -24.86 -6.46 8.66
N ALA A 237 -23.66 -6.92 9.03
CA ALA A 237 -22.55 -7.16 8.13
C ALA A 237 -22.08 -8.62 8.21
N THR A 238 -21.28 -9.05 7.24
CA THR A 238 -20.74 -10.42 7.23
C THR A 238 -19.27 -10.42 7.61
N CYS A 239 -18.92 -11.07 8.72
CA CYS A 239 -17.54 -11.39 9.05
C CYS A 239 -17.15 -12.71 8.37
N TRP A 240 -16.16 -12.66 7.47
CA TRP A 240 -15.70 -13.84 6.75
C TRP A 240 -14.65 -14.60 7.56
N LEU A 241 -14.84 -15.91 7.73
CA LEU A 241 -13.82 -16.81 8.25
C LEU A 241 -13.10 -17.46 7.07
N SER A 242 -11.80 -17.22 6.95
CA SER A 242 -10.97 -17.65 5.81
C SER A 242 -9.83 -18.54 6.30
N CYS A 243 -9.53 -19.60 5.55
CA CYS A 243 -8.47 -20.55 5.89
C CYS A 243 -7.41 -20.69 4.79
N GLY A 244 -7.21 -19.63 4.01
CA GLY A 244 -6.36 -19.66 2.81
C GLY A 244 -6.93 -20.58 1.72
N THR A 245 -6.07 -20.96 0.77
CA THR A 245 -6.44 -21.92 -0.28
C THR A 245 -6.35 -23.34 0.25
N LEU A 246 -7.48 -24.04 0.33
CA LEU A 246 -7.50 -25.47 0.64
C LEU A 246 -7.26 -26.29 -0.63
N GLN A 247 -6.27 -27.16 -0.58
CA GLN A 247 -6.01 -28.14 -1.62
C GLN A 247 -6.72 -29.46 -1.29
N ALA A 248 -7.03 -30.25 -2.33
CA ALA A 248 -7.62 -31.58 -2.13
C ALA A 248 -6.72 -32.51 -1.28
N ALA A 249 -5.41 -32.27 -1.28
CA ALA A 249 -4.43 -33.01 -0.49
C ALA A 249 -4.52 -32.75 1.02
N ASP A 250 -5.08 -31.60 1.43
CA ASP A 250 -5.24 -31.24 2.85
C ASP A 250 -6.31 -32.10 3.55
N ALA A 251 -7.09 -32.86 2.78
CA ALA A 251 -8.10 -33.80 3.25
C ALA A 251 -9.13 -33.21 4.23
N VAL A 252 -9.34 -31.89 4.19
CA VAL A 252 -10.32 -31.18 5.03
C VAL A 252 -11.72 -31.59 4.61
N ASN A 253 -12.35 -32.50 5.34
CA ASN A 253 -13.68 -33.06 5.02
C ASN A 253 -14.79 -32.56 5.94
N GLY A 254 -14.45 -31.79 6.98
CA GLY A 254 -15.38 -31.19 7.94
C GLY A 254 -14.61 -30.20 8.83
N TYR A 255 -15.30 -29.51 9.72
CA TYR A 255 -14.64 -28.59 10.65
C TYR A 255 -15.43 -28.37 11.93
N THR A 256 -14.73 -27.97 12.99
CA THR A 256 -15.31 -27.47 14.24
C THR A 256 -14.58 -26.19 14.63
N ILE A 257 -15.32 -25.10 14.82
CA ILE A 257 -14.78 -23.79 15.18
C ILE A 257 -15.47 -23.35 16.47
N THR A 258 -14.71 -22.92 17.47
CA THR A 258 -15.22 -22.27 18.66
C THR A 258 -14.74 -20.83 18.67
N LEU A 259 -15.67 -19.90 18.87
CA LEU A 259 -15.39 -18.47 18.88
C LEU A 259 -16.18 -17.77 19.99
N SER A 260 -15.75 -16.57 20.36
CA SER A 260 -16.55 -15.66 21.18
C SER A 260 -16.69 -14.29 20.53
N LEU A 261 -17.88 -13.73 20.70
CA LEU A 261 -18.24 -12.39 20.29
C LEU A 261 -18.53 -11.53 21.52
N PRO A 262 -18.19 -10.23 21.51
CA PRO A 262 -18.55 -9.30 22.57
C PRO A 262 -20.08 -9.08 22.56
N PRO A 263 -20.85 -9.70 23.48
CA PRO A 263 -22.31 -9.79 23.35
C PRO A 263 -23.04 -8.47 23.65
N ALA A 264 -22.33 -7.49 24.22
CA ALA A 264 -22.84 -6.13 24.38
C ALA A 264 -22.68 -5.31 23.09
N LEU A 265 -21.72 -5.67 22.22
CA LEU A 265 -21.34 -4.93 21.03
C LEU A 265 -22.06 -5.47 19.78
N VAL A 266 -22.10 -6.80 19.60
CA VAL A 266 -22.68 -7.46 18.42
C VAL A 266 -23.51 -8.70 18.78
N SER A 267 -24.46 -9.06 17.92
CA SER A 267 -25.14 -10.36 17.96
C SER A 267 -24.93 -11.15 16.66
N LEU A 268 -24.71 -12.46 16.78
CA LEU A 268 -24.68 -13.37 15.63
C LEU A 268 -26.09 -13.80 15.22
N ASN A 269 -26.48 -13.47 13.99
CA ASN A 269 -27.80 -13.78 13.43
C ASN A 269 -27.85 -15.15 12.74
N SER A 270 -26.92 -15.39 11.82
CA SER A 270 -26.92 -16.58 10.97
C SER A 270 -25.53 -16.86 10.39
N LEU A 271 -25.38 -18.05 9.79
CA LEU A 271 -24.20 -18.41 8.99
C LEU A 271 -24.46 -18.09 7.52
N VAL A 272 -23.46 -17.56 6.83
CA VAL A 272 -23.46 -17.27 5.39
C VAL A 272 -22.61 -18.31 4.69
N THR A 273 -23.22 -19.16 3.86
CA THR A 273 -22.50 -20.22 3.14
C THR A 273 -22.46 -20.00 1.62
N ALA A 274 -23.30 -19.14 1.07
CA ALA A 274 -23.27 -18.81 -0.35
C ALA A 274 -21.92 -18.19 -0.74
N GLY A 275 -21.30 -18.69 -1.82
CA GLY A 275 -19.99 -18.21 -2.30
C GLY A 275 -18.77 -18.70 -1.50
N THR A 276 -18.96 -19.55 -0.49
CA THR A 276 -17.89 -20.05 0.41
C THR A 276 -17.52 -21.50 0.10
N LEU A 277 -16.45 -22.02 0.70
CA LEU A 277 -16.12 -23.46 0.66
C LEU A 277 -17.22 -24.31 1.30
N SER A 278 -18.00 -23.72 2.21
CA SER A 278 -19.17 -24.34 2.82
C SER A 278 -20.45 -24.19 2.00
N ALA A 279 -20.39 -23.70 0.75
CA ALA A 279 -21.54 -23.59 -0.12
C ALA A 279 -22.27 -24.92 -0.28
N ASN A 280 -23.60 -24.87 -0.23
CA ASN A 280 -24.50 -26.03 -0.28
C ASN A 280 -24.27 -27.06 0.83
N ARG A 281 -23.50 -26.70 1.88
CA ARG A 281 -23.39 -27.47 3.12
C ARG A 281 -24.33 -26.89 4.19
N LEU A 282 -24.59 -27.68 5.23
CA LEU A 282 -25.42 -27.29 6.38
C LEU A 282 -24.61 -27.32 7.68
N PRO A 283 -23.68 -26.36 7.89
CA PRO A 283 -22.99 -26.23 9.17
C PRO A 283 -23.99 -25.86 10.27
N GLN A 284 -23.80 -26.44 11.46
CA GLN A 284 -24.61 -26.18 12.64
C GLN A 284 -23.99 -25.07 13.48
N LEU A 285 -24.81 -24.09 13.89
CA LEU A 285 -24.44 -23.06 14.85
C LEU A 285 -25.00 -23.43 16.23
N LEU A 286 -24.14 -23.56 17.23
CA LEU A 286 -24.45 -24.03 18.58
C LEU A 286 -24.03 -22.98 19.62
N PRO A 287 -24.97 -22.16 20.15
CA PRO A 287 -24.65 -21.21 21.22
C PRO A 287 -24.17 -21.92 22.49
N GLN A 288 -23.12 -21.40 23.13
CA GLN A 288 -22.53 -21.96 24.36
C GLN A 288 -22.85 -21.11 25.61
N GLY A 289 -23.39 -19.89 25.41
CA GLY A 289 -23.63 -18.90 26.47
C GLY A 289 -22.50 -17.89 26.57
N GLY A 290 -22.78 -16.71 27.16
CA GLY A 290 -21.79 -15.67 27.39
C GLY A 290 -21.15 -15.07 26.13
N GLY A 291 -21.83 -15.12 24.97
CA GLY A 291 -21.27 -14.67 23.68
C GLY A 291 -20.40 -15.71 22.98
N SER A 292 -20.25 -16.92 23.51
CA SER A 292 -19.50 -18.00 22.87
C SER A 292 -20.39 -18.89 21.99
N TYR A 293 -19.84 -19.32 20.86
CA TYR A 293 -20.51 -20.13 19.85
C TYR A 293 -19.58 -21.25 19.38
N ARG A 294 -20.17 -22.40 19.06
CA ARG A 294 -19.51 -23.48 18.32
C ARG A 294 -20.18 -23.65 16.97
N ILE A 295 -19.39 -23.69 15.91
CA ILE A 295 -19.83 -23.95 14.55
C ILE A 295 -19.26 -25.30 14.13
N GLN A 296 -20.11 -26.18 13.59
CA GLN A 296 -19.68 -27.52 13.23
C GLN A 296 -20.25 -27.95 11.88
N LEU A 297 -19.37 -28.41 11.00
CA LEU A 297 -19.72 -29.15 9.80
C LEU A 297 -19.26 -30.60 9.95
N ALA A 298 -20.20 -31.54 9.89
CA ALA A 298 -19.89 -32.97 9.95
C ALA A 298 -19.06 -33.40 8.73
N SER A 299 -18.21 -34.42 8.92
CA SER A 299 -17.37 -34.99 7.86
C SER A 299 -18.21 -35.38 6.63
N GLY A 300 -17.78 -34.92 5.45
CA GLY A 300 -18.43 -35.12 4.16
C GLY A 300 -17.42 -35.08 3.02
N ALA A 301 -17.82 -34.54 1.86
CA ALA A 301 -16.89 -34.34 0.75
C ALA A 301 -15.77 -33.36 1.15
N VAL A 302 -14.56 -33.56 0.59
CA VAL A 302 -13.40 -32.69 0.83
C VAL A 302 -13.70 -31.26 0.39
N LEU A 303 -13.30 -30.30 1.21
CA LEU A 303 -13.32 -28.86 0.94
C LEU A 303 -12.02 -28.49 0.24
N SER A 304 -12.12 -27.81 -0.89
CA SER A 304 -10.97 -27.33 -1.65
C SER A 304 -11.35 -26.08 -2.45
N GLY A 305 -10.43 -25.12 -2.55
CA GLY A 305 -10.63 -23.84 -3.21
C GLY A 305 -10.06 -22.68 -2.39
N SER A 306 -10.19 -21.47 -2.92
CA SER A 306 -9.59 -20.25 -2.37
C SER A 306 -10.60 -19.24 -1.81
N THR A 307 -11.90 -19.57 -1.80
CA THR A 307 -12.94 -18.71 -1.20
C THR A 307 -12.96 -18.86 0.33
N PRO A 308 -13.58 -17.91 1.07
CA PRO A 308 -13.71 -18.04 2.51
C PRO A 308 -14.35 -19.37 2.92
N LEU A 309 -14.03 -19.86 4.11
CA LEU A 309 -14.57 -21.11 4.64
C LEU A 309 -16.08 -20.98 4.89
N LEU A 310 -16.49 -19.92 5.59
CA LEU A 310 -17.89 -19.52 5.82
C LEU A 310 -17.96 -18.05 6.26
N GLY A 311 -19.13 -17.43 6.26
CA GLY A 311 -19.37 -16.11 6.83
C GLY A 311 -20.29 -16.13 8.05
N LEU A 312 -20.16 -15.11 8.90
CA LEU A 312 -20.97 -14.87 10.08
C LEU A 312 -21.76 -13.58 9.87
N SER A 313 -23.09 -13.68 9.80
CA SER A 313 -23.93 -12.48 9.73
C SER A 313 -24.07 -11.90 11.14
N LEU A 314 -23.36 -10.80 11.40
CA LEU A 314 -23.33 -10.09 12.67
C LEU A 314 -24.21 -8.84 12.59
N GLN A 315 -24.96 -8.54 13.64
CA GLN A 315 -25.68 -7.27 13.80
C GLN A 315 -25.03 -6.41 14.87
N GLY A 316 -24.84 -5.12 14.58
CA GLY A 316 -24.34 -4.14 15.54
C GLY A 316 -25.39 -3.82 16.61
N LEU A 317 -25.01 -3.90 17.89
CA LEU A 317 -25.90 -3.62 19.02
C LEU A 317 -25.61 -2.28 19.70
N SER A 318 -24.33 -1.93 19.83
CA SER A 318 -23.89 -0.69 20.47
C SER A 318 -22.60 -0.17 19.84
N LEU A 319 -22.36 1.14 19.94
CA LEU A 319 -21.16 1.79 19.41
C LEU A 319 -19.91 1.24 20.10
N GLY A 320 -18.87 0.95 19.32
CA GLY A 320 -17.55 0.67 19.86
C GLY A 320 -16.75 -0.30 19.01
N GLU A 321 -15.58 -0.64 19.54
CA GLU A 321 -14.68 -1.60 18.95
C GLU A 321 -14.65 -2.86 19.81
N GLY A 322 -14.47 -4.00 19.14
CA GLY A 322 -14.35 -5.28 19.79
C GLY A 322 -13.63 -6.26 18.88
N VAL A 323 -13.57 -7.51 19.33
CA VAL A 323 -12.85 -8.56 18.63
C VAL A 323 -13.72 -9.81 18.59
N LEU A 324 -13.85 -10.39 17.41
CA LEU A 324 -14.23 -11.79 17.27
C LEU A 324 -13.01 -12.65 17.62
N ASP A 325 -13.07 -13.26 18.79
CA ASP A 325 -12.01 -14.12 19.32
C ASP A 325 -12.22 -15.57 18.82
N LEU A 326 -11.28 -16.08 18.03
CA LEU A 326 -11.24 -17.47 17.60
C LEU A 326 -10.51 -18.29 18.67
N GLN A 327 -11.29 -19.03 19.47
CA GLN A 327 -10.78 -19.78 20.62
C GLN A 327 -10.16 -21.13 20.22
N SER A 328 -10.72 -21.78 19.20
CA SER A 328 -10.18 -23.03 18.64
C SER A 328 -10.77 -23.30 17.27
N ALA A 329 -9.99 -23.94 16.39
CA ALA A 329 -10.49 -24.49 15.14
C ALA A 329 -9.87 -25.85 14.85
N ILE A 330 -10.69 -26.75 14.32
CA ILE A 330 -10.29 -28.05 13.80
C ILE A 330 -10.79 -28.11 12.35
N LEU A 331 -9.88 -28.33 11.40
CA LEU A 331 -10.18 -28.55 9.98
C LEU A 331 -9.79 -29.99 9.61
N GLY A 332 -10.75 -30.81 9.22
CA GLY A 332 -10.53 -32.25 9.01
C GLY A 332 -10.03 -32.93 10.28
N ALA A 333 -8.78 -33.41 10.26
CA ALA A 333 -8.10 -33.99 11.41
C ALA A 333 -7.17 -33.00 12.14
N ASP A 334 -6.93 -31.83 11.57
CA ASP A 334 -5.93 -30.89 12.06
C ASP A 334 -6.53 -29.92 13.08
N THR A 335 -5.92 -29.86 14.26
CA THR A 335 -6.18 -28.78 15.22
C THR A 335 -5.30 -27.59 14.86
N LEU A 336 -5.92 -26.49 14.43
CA LEU A 336 -5.19 -25.32 13.98
C LEU A 336 -4.48 -24.66 15.15
N GLN A 337 -3.20 -24.35 14.95
CA GLN A 337 -2.39 -23.60 15.90
C GLN A 337 -2.36 -22.10 15.58
N ALA A 338 -2.67 -21.73 14.32
CA ALA A 338 -2.71 -20.35 13.86
C ALA A 338 -4.17 -19.89 13.71
N LEU A 339 -4.60 -19.02 14.64
CA LEU A 339 -5.91 -18.37 14.61
C LEU A 339 -5.70 -16.85 14.51
N GLY A 340 -6.45 -16.22 13.62
CA GLY A 340 -6.46 -14.77 13.45
C GLY A 340 -7.81 -14.23 13.86
N ASP A 341 -7.82 -13.48 14.96
CA ASP A 341 -9.04 -12.82 15.43
C ASP A 341 -9.48 -11.71 14.48
N GLY A 342 -10.78 -11.43 14.46
CA GLY A 342 -11.38 -10.46 13.55
C GLY A 342 -11.74 -9.17 14.29
N PRO A 343 -11.13 -8.01 13.96
CA PRO A 343 -11.59 -6.73 14.47
C PRO A 343 -13.06 -6.49 14.11
N LEU A 344 -13.80 -5.94 15.06
CA LEU A 344 -15.21 -5.56 14.89
C LEU A 344 -15.36 -4.09 15.21
N HIS A 345 -15.88 -3.33 14.26
CA HIS A 345 -16.22 -1.93 14.46
C HIS A 345 -17.73 -1.77 14.30
N VAL A 346 -18.41 -1.46 15.40
CA VAL A 346 -19.82 -1.08 15.35
C VAL A 346 -19.89 0.43 15.36
N LEU A 347 -20.17 0.97 14.19
CA LEU A 347 -20.28 2.38 13.87
C LEU A 347 -21.75 2.83 14.10
N PRO A 348 -22.04 4.11 14.35
CA PRO A 348 -23.41 4.55 14.66
C PRO A 348 -24.39 4.28 13.48
N THR A 349 -25.69 4.05 13.76
CA THR A 349 -26.74 4.01 12.73
C THR A 349 -26.69 5.32 11.95
N ALA A 350 -26.39 5.23 10.66
CA ALA A 350 -26.69 6.21 9.62
C ALA A 350 -26.87 7.68 10.06
N GLU A 351 -25.76 8.30 10.46
CA GLU A 351 -25.42 9.61 9.90
C GLU A 351 -24.10 9.41 9.17
N ALA A 352 -23.99 9.88 7.94
CA ALA A 352 -22.69 10.33 7.52
C ALA A 352 -22.49 11.64 8.27
N ILE A 353 -21.75 11.60 9.38
CA ILE A 353 -21.18 12.84 9.87
C ILE A 353 -20.02 13.10 8.91
N GLY A 354 -20.33 13.73 7.77
CA GLY A 354 -19.30 14.14 6.81
C GLY A 354 -18.22 14.94 7.52
N ASP A 355 -17.02 15.00 6.95
CA ASP A 355 -15.79 15.47 7.59
C ASP A 355 -16.08 16.47 8.73
N THR A 356 -16.08 15.98 9.96
CA THR A 356 -16.45 16.79 11.13
C THR A 356 -15.29 17.65 11.55
N LEU A 357 -14.57 18.23 10.58
CA LEU A 357 -13.59 19.23 10.89
C LEU A 357 -14.34 20.40 11.51
N THR A 358 -14.16 20.51 12.82
CA THR A 358 -14.77 21.56 13.63
C THR A 358 -13.77 22.65 13.96
N LEU A 359 -12.51 22.41 13.61
CA LEU A 359 -11.39 23.30 13.80
C LEU A 359 -10.63 23.52 12.49
N ILE A 360 -10.17 22.47 11.81
CA ILE A 360 -9.31 22.62 10.61
C ILE A 360 -10.14 23.08 9.40
N MET A 361 -9.70 24.14 8.72
CA MET A 361 -10.28 24.57 7.44
C MET A 361 -9.29 24.48 6.27
N LYS A 362 -7.99 24.44 6.57
CA LYS A 362 -6.90 24.31 5.61
C LYS A 362 -5.63 23.86 6.34
N PRO A 363 -4.78 23.01 5.75
CA PRO A 363 -5.04 22.20 4.55
C PRO A 363 -6.10 21.12 4.78
N LEU A 364 -6.65 20.59 3.69
CA LEU A 364 -7.68 19.55 3.68
C LEU A 364 -7.21 18.35 2.84
N LEU A 365 -7.84 17.19 2.99
CA LEU A 365 -7.60 15.99 2.18
C LEU A 365 -7.60 16.28 0.67
N ASN A 366 -8.54 17.13 0.21
CA ASN A 366 -8.75 17.46 -1.19
C ASN A 366 -8.04 18.75 -1.65
N ILE A 367 -7.39 19.46 -0.72
CA ILE A 367 -6.55 20.64 -0.97
C ILE A 367 -5.33 20.57 -0.01
N PRO A 368 -4.42 19.61 -0.21
CA PRO A 368 -3.32 19.37 0.70
C PRO A 368 -2.23 20.44 0.55
N ALA A 369 -1.40 20.58 1.58
CA ALA A 369 -0.19 21.38 1.54
C ALA A 369 1.02 20.49 1.18
N ILE A 370 1.77 20.85 0.15
CA ILE A 370 3.09 20.25 -0.12
C ILE A 370 4.15 21.23 0.36
N VAL A 371 5.01 20.79 1.28
CA VAL A 371 5.96 21.64 1.99
C VAL A 371 7.35 21.00 1.99
N ILE A 372 8.38 21.82 1.79
CA ILE A 372 9.77 21.37 1.88
C ILE A 372 10.11 21.20 3.37
N GLN A 373 10.86 20.16 3.69
CA GLN A 373 11.30 19.89 5.06
C GLN A 373 12.03 21.10 5.67
N GLY A 374 11.62 21.49 6.88
CA GLY A 374 12.11 22.66 7.59
C GLY A 374 11.40 23.97 7.22
N ASP A 375 10.64 24.00 6.13
CA ASP A 375 9.86 25.17 5.74
C ASP A 375 8.52 25.23 6.49
N SER A 376 7.86 26.38 6.34
CA SER A 376 6.54 26.65 6.92
C SER A 376 5.42 26.65 5.88
N PHE A 377 4.20 26.37 6.33
CA PHE A 377 2.99 26.39 5.53
C PHE A 377 1.82 27.01 6.31
N ASP A 378 0.83 27.52 5.58
CA ASP A 378 -0.36 28.14 6.15
C ASP A 378 -1.41 27.09 6.54
N ALA A 379 -2.02 27.29 7.72
CA ALA A 379 -3.19 26.57 8.16
C ALA A 379 -4.29 27.53 8.63
N TRP A 380 -5.55 27.17 8.41
CA TRP A 380 -6.71 27.97 8.83
C TRP A 380 -7.53 27.21 9.86
N ALA A 381 -8.04 27.92 10.86
CA ALA A 381 -8.80 27.30 11.94
C ALA A 381 -10.07 28.06 12.36
N ASP A 382 -11.20 27.37 12.45
CA ASP A 382 -12.49 27.91 12.93
C ASP A 382 -12.63 27.80 14.45
N ALA A 383 -12.02 28.77 15.15
CA ALA A 383 -12.10 28.86 16.60
C ALA A 383 -12.49 30.28 17.05
N PRO A 384 -13.13 30.43 18.23
CA PRO A 384 -13.42 31.75 18.79
C PRO A 384 -12.21 32.68 18.82
N GLN A 385 -12.40 34.00 18.75
CA GLN A 385 -11.30 34.96 18.84
C GLN A 385 -10.48 34.84 20.15
N VAL A 386 -11.05 34.26 21.20
CA VAL A 386 -10.39 34.06 22.50
C VAL A 386 -9.46 32.84 22.52
N SER A 387 -9.45 32.02 21.48
CA SER A 387 -8.68 30.78 21.43
C SER A 387 -7.17 31.01 21.53
N SER A 388 -6.50 30.12 22.23
CA SER A 388 -5.05 30.11 22.41
C SER A 388 -4.54 28.67 22.55
N GLY A 389 -3.29 28.48 23.01
CA GLY A 389 -2.75 27.15 23.27
C GLY A 389 -2.61 26.27 22.03
N TRP A 390 -2.39 26.88 20.87
CA TRP A 390 -2.28 26.19 19.59
C TRP A 390 -1.15 25.15 19.60
N SER A 391 -1.48 23.94 19.14
CA SER A 391 -0.50 22.88 18.88
C SER A 391 -0.91 22.11 17.63
N ALA A 392 0.08 21.62 16.89
CA ALA A 392 -0.14 20.86 15.67
C ALA A 392 0.86 19.70 15.57
N ALA A 393 0.48 18.64 14.88
CA ALA A 393 1.33 17.48 14.62
C ALA A 393 1.00 16.82 13.28
N LEU A 394 1.97 16.08 12.74
CA LEU A 394 1.77 15.17 11.62
C LEU A 394 1.55 13.75 12.16
N LEU A 395 0.56 13.05 11.62
CA LEU A 395 0.27 11.65 11.96
C LEU A 395 0.44 10.76 10.73
N ARG A 396 1.11 9.63 10.88
CA ARG A 396 1.23 8.60 9.84
C ARG A 396 1.66 7.28 10.45
N ASP A 397 0.98 6.17 10.13
CA ASP A 397 1.36 4.81 10.53
C ASP A 397 1.63 4.65 12.05
N GLY A 398 0.83 5.33 12.88
CA GLY A 398 0.97 5.36 14.34
C GLY A 398 2.10 6.26 14.87
N LEU A 399 2.87 6.90 13.99
CA LEU A 399 3.83 7.94 14.34
C LEU A 399 3.13 9.28 14.47
N ARG A 400 3.61 10.09 15.42
CA ARG A 400 3.14 11.44 15.68
C ARG A 400 4.33 12.37 15.84
N GLU A 401 4.47 13.35 14.96
CA GLU A 401 5.57 14.30 14.96
C GLU A 401 5.06 15.73 15.15
N ASN A 402 5.61 16.46 16.14
CA ASN A 402 5.11 17.79 16.46
C ASN A 402 5.54 18.82 15.40
N LEU A 403 4.63 19.71 15.06
CA LEU A 403 4.90 20.88 14.24
C LEU A 403 5.17 22.11 15.11
N GLY A 404 6.01 23.02 14.61
CA GLY A 404 6.19 24.33 15.23
C GLY A 404 5.03 25.25 14.88
N VAL A 405 4.45 25.94 15.86
CA VAL A 405 3.49 27.04 15.60
C VAL A 405 4.28 28.35 15.53
N VAL A 406 4.57 28.82 14.32
CA VAL A 406 5.37 30.03 14.08
C VAL A 406 4.57 31.29 14.40
N SER A 407 3.30 31.32 13.99
CA SER A 407 2.36 32.38 14.33
C SER A 407 0.92 31.87 14.34
N ALA A 408 0.06 32.59 15.07
CA ALA A 408 -1.39 32.42 15.04
C ALA A 408 -2.05 33.80 15.20
N SER A 409 -2.86 34.20 14.24
CA SER A 409 -3.56 35.50 14.23
C SER A 409 -5.01 35.35 13.81
N TYR A 410 -5.92 35.90 14.60
CA TYR A 410 -7.34 35.97 14.27
C TYR A 410 -7.63 37.13 13.32
N ASP A 411 -8.31 36.86 12.20
CA ASP A 411 -8.79 37.89 11.28
C ASP A 411 -10.24 38.26 11.63
N PRO A 412 -10.54 39.51 12.05
CA PRO A 412 -11.90 39.92 12.41
C PRO A 412 -12.83 40.15 11.21
N ALA A 413 -12.31 40.27 9.99
CA ALA A 413 -13.11 40.39 8.77
C ALA A 413 -13.54 39.03 8.23
N GLU A 414 -12.66 38.03 8.33
CA GLU A 414 -12.92 36.65 7.93
C GLU A 414 -13.48 35.79 9.07
N GLU A 415 -13.34 36.23 10.32
CA GLU A 415 -13.82 35.56 11.54
C GLU A 415 -13.21 34.17 11.80
N TRP A 416 -11.93 33.97 11.45
CA TRP A 416 -11.17 32.75 11.76
C TRP A 416 -9.68 33.02 11.99
N TRP A 417 -8.97 31.98 12.40
CA TRP A 417 -7.54 32.03 12.67
C TRP A 417 -6.70 31.67 11.44
N HIS A 418 -5.66 32.45 11.20
CA HIS A 418 -4.55 32.14 10.29
C HIS A 418 -3.34 31.71 11.12
N LEU A 419 -2.83 30.52 10.86
CA LEU A 419 -1.66 29.96 11.50
C LEU A 419 -0.56 29.74 10.47
N VAL A 420 0.68 29.92 10.89
CA VAL A 420 1.85 29.48 10.13
C VAL A 420 2.51 28.36 10.92
N LEU A 421 2.55 27.16 10.33
CA LEU A 421 3.10 25.95 10.93
C LEU A 421 4.44 25.61 10.27
N SER A 422 5.45 25.20 11.03
CA SER A 422 6.74 24.77 10.49
C SER A 422 6.95 23.27 10.64
N THR A 423 7.41 22.63 9.56
CA THR A 423 7.78 21.22 9.57
C THR A 423 9.09 20.98 10.35
N PRO A 424 9.31 19.77 10.89
CA PRO A 424 10.59 19.41 11.49
C PRO A 424 11.72 19.56 10.48
N PRO A 425 12.92 20.02 10.88
CA PRO A 425 14.03 20.23 9.96
C PRO A 425 14.64 18.92 9.43
N THR A 426 14.40 17.79 10.11
CA THR A 426 14.87 16.45 9.73
C THR A 426 13.91 15.40 10.26
N GLY A 427 13.84 14.22 9.63
CA GLY A 427 13.22 13.03 10.23
C GLY A 427 11.76 12.77 9.87
N TRP A 428 11.14 13.60 9.01
CA TRP A 428 9.80 13.34 8.46
C TRP A 428 9.75 13.61 6.96
N HIS A 429 9.23 12.65 6.20
CA HIS A 429 8.96 12.75 4.77
C HIS A 429 7.71 11.94 4.39
N GLY A 430 6.96 12.41 3.40
CA GLY A 430 5.77 11.73 2.90
C GLY A 430 4.46 12.42 3.26
N LEU A 431 3.36 11.83 2.78
CA LEU A 431 1.99 12.24 3.03
C LEU A 431 1.59 11.86 4.46
N ALA A 432 0.90 12.76 5.14
CA ALA A 432 0.51 12.59 6.52
C ALA A 432 -0.78 13.35 6.83
N ASP A 433 -1.47 12.91 7.87
CA ASP A 433 -2.60 13.64 8.44
C ASP A 433 -2.09 14.86 9.22
N LEU A 434 -2.89 15.93 9.24
CA LEU A 434 -2.65 17.09 10.07
C LEU A 434 -3.54 17.03 11.31
N GLU A 435 -2.94 16.92 12.48
CA GLU A 435 -3.60 17.14 13.77
C GLU A 435 -3.45 18.61 14.19
N LEU A 436 -4.56 19.24 14.60
CA LEU A 436 -4.57 20.60 15.15
C LEU A 436 -5.39 20.65 16.43
N ALA A 437 -4.90 21.38 17.44
CA ALA A 437 -5.60 21.56 18.70
C ALA A 437 -5.46 23.00 19.23
N CYS A 438 -6.45 23.42 20.00
CA CYS A 438 -6.45 24.66 20.78
C CYS A 438 -7.19 24.45 22.11
N ASP A 439 -7.24 25.48 22.94
CA ASP A 439 -7.85 25.45 24.28
C ASP A 439 -9.40 25.48 24.32
N THR A 440 -10.05 25.75 23.19
CA THR A 440 -11.49 26.08 23.13
C THR A 440 -12.29 25.16 22.20
N ARG A 441 -11.62 24.30 21.44
CA ARG A 441 -12.23 23.32 20.55
C ARG A 441 -11.57 21.95 20.77
N PRO A 442 -12.29 20.85 20.53
CA PRO A 442 -11.67 19.53 20.45
C PRO A 442 -10.53 19.51 19.43
N THR A 443 -9.54 18.66 19.66
CA THR A 443 -8.52 18.32 18.66
C THR A 443 -9.19 17.78 17.41
N ASP A 444 -8.64 18.15 16.26
CA ASP A 444 -9.18 17.84 14.95
C ASP A 444 -8.08 17.27 14.06
N VAL A 445 -8.45 16.39 13.13
CA VAL A 445 -7.49 15.68 12.26
C VAL A 445 -7.99 15.69 10.82
N SER A 446 -7.20 16.28 9.92
CA SER A 446 -7.48 16.23 8.48
C SER A 446 -6.58 15.21 7.80
N TRP A 447 -7.18 14.21 7.14
CA TRP A 447 -6.46 13.09 6.53
C TRP A 447 -5.62 13.51 5.34
N ASN A 448 -4.40 12.96 5.23
CA ASN A 448 -3.49 13.17 4.10
C ASN A 448 -3.34 14.65 3.68
N ALA A 449 -3.47 15.57 4.63
CA ALA A 449 -3.57 16.99 4.34
C ALA A 449 -2.19 17.65 4.15
N VAL A 450 -1.09 16.99 4.53
CA VAL A 450 0.26 17.55 4.44
C VAL A 450 1.25 16.54 3.86
N GLN A 451 1.96 16.94 2.80
CA GLN A 451 3.06 16.20 2.20
C GLN A 451 4.38 16.91 2.49
N VAL A 452 5.28 16.26 3.22
CA VAL A 452 6.62 16.80 3.47
C VAL A 452 7.61 16.20 2.47
N VAL A 453 8.29 17.06 1.70
CA VAL A 453 9.31 16.65 0.71
C VAL A 453 10.69 17.16 1.11
N PRO A 454 11.79 16.41 0.85
CA PRO A 454 13.14 16.89 1.14
C PRO A 454 13.55 18.10 0.28
N ALA A 455 13.08 18.13 -0.96
CA ALA A 455 13.26 19.22 -1.92
C ALA A 455 12.24 19.06 -3.05
N LEU A 456 11.99 20.13 -3.81
CA LEU A 456 11.22 20.04 -5.04
C LEU A 456 12.10 19.44 -6.16
N PRO A 457 11.63 18.40 -6.86
CA PRO A 457 12.39 17.79 -7.94
C PRO A 457 12.47 18.72 -9.15
N GLY A 458 13.58 18.66 -9.90
CA GLY A 458 13.74 19.43 -11.14
C GLY A 458 12.87 18.96 -12.31
N SER A 459 12.30 17.75 -12.20
CA SER A 459 11.34 17.18 -13.15
C SER A 459 10.37 16.27 -12.39
N TYR A 460 9.09 16.33 -12.73
CA TYR A 460 8.04 15.60 -12.02
C TYR A 460 6.88 15.25 -12.96
N TRP A 461 6.09 14.26 -12.54
CA TRP A 461 4.83 13.89 -13.19
C TRP A 461 3.65 14.43 -12.38
N ILE A 462 2.61 14.86 -13.07
CA ILE A 462 1.30 15.14 -12.47
C ILE A 462 0.33 14.14 -13.10
N ALA A 463 -0.45 13.45 -12.28
CA ALA A 463 -1.52 12.60 -12.75
C ALA A 463 -2.84 13.39 -12.83
N GLN A 464 -3.64 13.16 -13.87
CA GLN A 464 -5.00 13.66 -13.95
C GLN A 464 -5.97 12.48 -13.91
N VAL A 465 -6.95 12.56 -13.01
CA VAL A 465 -8.08 11.64 -12.88
C VAL A 465 -9.37 12.46 -12.99
N THR A 466 -10.44 11.89 -13.51
CA THR A 466 -11.72 12.59 -13.67
C THR A 466 -12.86 11.58 -13.74
N ASP A 467 -14.07 12.01 -13.40
CA ASP A 467 -15.31 11.28 -13.67
C ASP A 467 -15.30 9.85 -13.10
N THR A 468 -14.87 9.72 -11.84
CA THR A 468 -14.82 8.42 -11.15
C THR A 468 -16.20 7.88 -10.80
N HIS A 469 -17.20 8.76 -10.67
CA HIS A 469 -18.59 8.40 -10.42
C HIS A 469 -18.76 7.36 -9.30
N LEU A 470 -18.16 7.63 -8.15
CA LEU A 470 -18.20 6.75 -6.99
C LEU A 470 -19.60 6.68 -6.37
N PRO A 471 -19.99 5.55 -5.75
CA PRO A 471 -19.25 4.28 -5.66
C PRO A 471 -19.66 3.26 -6.74
N THR A 472 -20.54 3.63 -7.68
CA THR A 472 -21.28 2.70 -8.54
C THR A 472 -21.26 3.14 -10.00
N HIS A 473 -21.31 2.20 -10.95
CA HIS A 473 -21.51 2.51 -12.38
C HIS A 473 -22.99 2.63 -12.78
N ARG A 474 -23.90 2.59 -11.81
CA ARG A 474 -25.35 2.55 -12.04
C ARG A 474 -26.00 3.86 -11.62
N TYR A 475 -27.06 4.23 -12.32
CA TYR A 475 -27.94 5.29 -11.86
C TYR A 475 -28.64 4.87 -10.58
N TYR A 476 -28.93 5.83 -9.69
CA TYR A 476 -29.53 5.52 -8.39
C TYR A 476 -30.92 4.84 -8.47
N THR A 477 -31.61 5.00 -9.60
CA THR A 477 -32.92 4.37 -9.87
C THR A 477 -32.82 2.91 -10.27
N GLU A 478 -31.62 2.43 -10.62
CA GLU A 478 -31.40 1.06 -11.08
C GLU A 478 -31.27 0.08 -9.91
N GLN A 479 -31.80 -1.12 -10.10
CA GLN A 479 -31.73 -2.17 -9.09
C GLN A 479 -30.26 -2.51 -8.79
N GLY A 480 -29.92 -2.53 -7.50
CA GLY A 480 -28.59 -2.85 -7.03
C GLY A 480 -27.64 -1.66 -6.88
N ALA A 481 -28.04 -0.44 -7.26
CA ALA A 481 -27.15 0.73 -7.23
C ALA A 481 -26.56 1.02 -5.84
N LEU A 482 -27.34 0.86 -4.76
CA LEU A 482 -26.87 1.07 -3.38
C LEU A 482 -25.89 0.00 -2.89
N GLN A 483 -25.90 -1.19 -3.50
CA GLN A 483 -25.02 -2.31 -3.16
C GLN A 483 -23.78 -2.38 -4.06
N ASP A 484 -23.79 -1.66 -5.17
CA ASP A 484 -22.68 -1.64 -6.13
C ASP A 484 -21.54 -0.74 -5.61
N SER A 485 -20.33 -1.30 -5.66
CA SER A 485 -19.08 -0.65 -5.24
C SER A 485 -17.99 -0.81 -6.29
N SER A 486 -18.36 -1.14 -7.53
CA SER A 486 -17.41 -1.47 -8.59
C SER A 486 -16.50 -0.30 -8.97
N SER A 487 -16.99 0.95 -9.07
CA SER A 487 -16.11 2.09 -9.40
C SER A 487 -15.12 2.43 -8.28
N MET A 488 -15.39 2.01 -7.05
CA MET A 488 -14.41 2.09 -5.96
C MET A 488 -13.23 1.14 -6.18
N GLN A 489 -13.49 -0.06 -6.73
CA GLN A 489 -12.43 -1.02 -7.07
C GLN A 489 -11.59 -0.51 -8.24
N ASP A 490 -12.24 0.12 -9.22
CA ASP A 490 -11.55 0.70 -10.37
C ASP A 490 -10.62 1.84 -9.94
N LEU A 491 -11.07 2.75 -9.06
CA LEU A 491 -10.20 3.82 -8.55
C LEU A 491 -9.05 3.27 -7.68
N ARG A 492 -9.25 2.17 -6.93
CA ARG A 492 -8.13 1.49 -6.24
C ARG A 492 -7.10 0.93 -7.23
N ALA A 493 -7.54 0.32 -8.32
CA ALA A 493 -6.62 -0.15 -9.36
C ALA A 493 -5.85 1.02 -10.00
N VAL A 494 -6.51 2.16 -10.21
CA VAL A 494 -5.82 3.40 -10.64
C VAL A 494 -4.79 3.84 -9.60
N PHE A 495 -5.09 3.76 -8.30
CA PHE A 495 -4.12 4.07 -7.25
C PHE A 495 -2.92 3.12 -7.22
N GLU A 496 -3.12 1.83 -7.48
CA GLU A 496 -2.02 0.86 -7.64
C GLU A 496 -1.08 1.28 -8.77
N ASP A 497 -1.61 1.66 -9.94
CA ASP A 497 -0.82 2.16 -11.07
C ASP A 497 -0.11 3.49 -10.74
N LEU A 498 -0.81 4.42 -10.08
CA LEU A 498 -0.25 5.71 -9.68
C LEU A 498 0.86 5.57 -8.63
N ALA A 499 0.79 4.56 -7.76
CA ALA A 499 1.86 4.25 -6.81
C ALA A 499 3.17 3.87 -7.53
N VAL A 500 3.09 3.19 -8.67
CA VAL A 500 4.25 2.87 -9.52
C VAL A 500 4.78 4.10 -10.25
N ILE A 501 3.87 4.96 -10.75
CA ILE A 501 4.25 6.19 -11.47
C ILE A 501 4.88 7.22 -10.52
N ASN A 502 4.45 7.23 -9.25
CA ASN A 502 4.88 8.16 -8.21
C ASN A 502 4.76 9.64 -8.64
N PRO A 503 3.54 10.12 -8.98
CA PRO A 503 3.35 11.51 -9.36
C PRO A 503 3.59 12.44 -8.17
N ALA A 504 3.97 13.69 -8.44
CA ALA A 504 4.10 14.72 -7.40
C ALA A 504 2.77 14.98 -6.66
N PHE A 505 1.67 14.92 -7.41
CA PHE A 505 0.30 15.02 -6.91
C PHE A 505 -0.67 14.57 -8.02
N ILE A 506 -1.93 14.34 -7.62
CA ILE A 506 -3.04 13.95 -8.47
C ILE A 506 -3.99 15.14 -8.59
N LEU A 507 -4.39 15.48 -9.81
CA LEU A 507 -5.47 16.42 -10.09
C LEU A 507 -6.74 15.62 -10.38
N HIS A 508 -7.77 15.76 -9.54
CA HIS A 508 -9.08 15.18 -9.81
C HIS A 508 -10.04 16.26 -10.33
N THR A 509 -10.44 16.19 -11.60
CA THR A 509 -11.16 17.28 -12.29
C THR A 509 -12.69 17.18 -12.21
N GLY A 510 -13.23 16.77 -11.06
CA GLY A 510 -14.67 16.68 -10.79
C GLY A 510 -15.34 15.36 -11.15
N ASP A 511 -16.61 15.29 -10.80
CA ASP A 511 -17.47 14.11 -10.85
C ASP A 511 -16.88 12.94 -10.07
N LEU A 512 -16.50 13.25 -8.83
CA LEU A 512 -15.98 12.27 -7.88
C LEU A 512 -17.06 11.24 -7.56
N VAL A 513 -18.27 11.70 -7.22
CA VAL A 513 -19.42 10.83 -6.92
C VAL A 513 -20.46 10.86 -8.03
N ASN A 514 -21.35 9.88 -8.01
CA ASN A 514 -22.43 9.78 -8.98
C ASN A 514 -23.62 10.69 -8.67
N GLU A 515 -24.01 10.80 -7.40
CA GLU A 515 -25.17 11.61 -6.97
C GLU A 515 -24.95 12.12 -5.55
N GLY A 516 -24.37 13.31 -5.40
CA GLY A 516 -23.98 13.84 -4.09
C GLY A 516 -25.14 14.04 -3.10
N GLU A 517 -26.35 14.29 -3.60
CA GLU A 517 -27.52 14.60 -2.76
C GLU A 517 -28.19 13.40 -2.10
N LEU A 518 -27.85 12.18 -2.52
CA LEU A 518 -28.43 10.96 -1.96
C LEU A 518 -27.74 10.51 -0.67
N GLU A 519 -26.67 11.20 -0.26
CA GLU A 519 -25.80 10.87 0.86
C GLU A 519 -26.59 10.49 2.12
N ASP A 520 -27.41 11.42 2.62
CA ASP A 520 -28.25 11.20 3.80
C ASP A 520 -29.68 10.77 3.45
N PHE A 521 -30.19 11.19 2.29
CA PHE A 521 -31.59 10.93 1.91
C PHE A 521 -31.89 9.43 1.74
N LEU A 522 -31.00 8.69 1.06
CA LEU A 522 -31.09 7.23 0.94
C LEU A 522 -30.09 6.49 1.83
N GLN A 523 -29.33 7.21 2.65
CA GLN A 523 -28.18 6.66 3.36
C GLN A 523 -27.21 5.99 2.36
N ALA A 524 -27.03 6.60 1.18
CA ALA A 524 -26.26 6.01 0.08
C ALA A 524 -24.75 6.00 0.36
N ARG A 525 -24.29 6.96 1.18
CA ARG A 525 -22.92 7.11 1.66
C ARG A 525 -21.89 7.30 0.54
N TYR A 526 -22.26 7.99 -0.54
CA TYR A 526 -21.39 8.22 -1.68
C TYR A 526 -20.20 9.09 -1.30
N TYR A 527 -20.42 10.22 -0.62
CA TYR A 527 -19.35 11.09 -0.16
C TYR A 527 -18.53 10.48 0.96
N THR A 528 -19.19 9.82 1.92
CA THR A 528 -18.47 9.09 2.97
C THR A 528 -17.50 8.06 2.39
N LYS A 529 -17.98 7.26 1.42
CA LYS A 529 -17.15 6.25 0.75
C LYS A 529 -16.03 6.90 -0.06
N ALA A 530 -16.35 7.94 -0.84
CA ALA A 530 -15.39 8.64 -1.67
C ALA A 530 -14.28 9.29 -0.85
N GLN A 531 -14.60 9.96 0.25
CA GLN A 531 -13.62 10.59 1.13
C GLN A 531 -12.67 9.55 1.74
N ARG A 532 -13.20 8.42 2.24
CA ARG A 532 -12.38 7.32 2.76
C ARG A 532 -11.49 6.71 1.69
N LEU A 533 -12.00 6.56 0.47
CA LEU A 533 -11.21 6.05 -0.64
C LEU A 533 -10.09 7.02 -1.03
N LEU A 534 -10.34 8.33 -1.08
CA LEU A 534 -9.30 9.33 -1.33
C LEU A 534 -8.19 9.32 -0.27
N ALA A 535 -8.48 8.90 0.96
CA ALA A 535 -7.46 8.70 2.00
C ALA A 535 -6.51 7.51 1.68
N GLU A 536 -6.86 6.64 0.73
CA GLU A 536 -6.00 5.56 0.24
C GLU A 536 -5.07 6.01 -0.92
N ALA A 537 -5.18 7.27 -1.40
CA ALA A 537 -4.42 7.74 -2.54
C ALA A 537 -2.89 7.75 -2.26
N PRO A 538 -2.05 7.34 -3.24
CA PRO A 538 -0.60 7.22 -3.04
C PRO A 538 0.14 8.57 -3.06
N ALA A 539 -0.55 9.65 -3.47
CA ALA A 539 -0.01 10.99 -3.59
C ALA A 539 -1.07 12.03 -3.19
N PRO A 540 -0.67 13.29 -2.90
CA PRO A 540 -1.60 14.36 -2.56
C PRO A 540 -2.65 14.56 -3.65
N VAL A 541 -3.93 14.67 -3.30
CA VAL A 541 -5.03 14.84 -4.25
C VAL A 541 -5.56 16.28 -4.19
N TYR A 542 -5.45 17.00 -5.31
CA TYR A 542 -6.13 18.27 -5.52
C TYR A 542 -7.40 18.04 -6.32
N LEU A 543 -8.55 18.25 -5.68
CA LEU A 543 -9.87 17.97 -6.25
C LEU A 543 -10.66 19.26 -6.43
N VAL A 544 -11.41 19.33 -7.53
CA VAL A 544 -12.46 20.32 -7.79
C VAL A 544 -13.78 19.58 -7.96
N GLY A 545 -14.90 20.21 -7.57
CA GLY A 545 -16.22 19.62 -7.74
C GLY A 545 -16.69 19.68 -9.20
N GLY A 546 -17.35 18.61 -9.65
CA GLY A 546 -18.09 18.56 -10.91
C GLY A 546 -19.58 18.79 -10.73
N ASN A 547 -20.35 18.54 -11.80
CA ASN A 547 -21.80 18.70 -11.73
C ASN A 547 -22.48 17.59 -10.92
N HIS A 548 -21.99 16.35 -10.94
CA HIS A 548 -22.55 15.27 -10.10
C HIS A 548 -22.24 15.43 -8.61
N ASP A 549 -21.19 16.20 -8.32
CA ASP A 549 -20.80 16.56 -6.96
C ASP A 549 -21.67 17.72 -6.45
N THR A 550 -21.70 18.85 -7.17
CA THR A 550 -22.23 20.10 -6.63
C THR A 550 -23.63 20.47 -7.14
N GLY A 551 -24.21 19.72 -8.07
CA GLY A 551 -25.51 20.02 -8.69
C GLY A 551 -26.42 18.79 -8.83
N GLY A 552 -27.72 18.98 -8.60
CA GLY A 552 -28.74 17.99 -8.96
C GLY A 552 -29.00 18.05 -10.46
N TRP A 553 -28.36 17.17 -11.24
CA TRP A 553 -28.49 17.16 -12.71
C TRP A 553 -29.89 16.73 -13.17
N ASP A 554 -30.54 15.85 -12.40
CA ASP A 554 -31.91 15.39 -12.59
C ASP A 554 -32.80 15.75 -11.40
N ALA A 555 -34.11 15.66 -11.56
CA ALA A 555 -35.05 15.75 -10.46
C ALA A 555 -34.86 14.57 -9.51
N THR A 556 -34.00 14.73 -8.53
CA THR A 556 -33.84 13.81 -7.41
C THR A 556 -34.80 14.20 -6.28
N PRO A 557 -35.07 13.27 -5.34
CA PRO A 557 -35.97 13.56 -4.23
C PRO A 557 -35.54 14.64 -3.21
N PRO A 558 -34.23 14.84 -2.91
CA PRO A 558 -33.77 15.88 -1.98
C PRO A 558 -34.11 17.31 -2.42
N SER A 559 -34.09 18.26 -1.48
CA SER A 559 -34.30 19.67 -1.80
C SER A 559 -33.11 20.28 -2.54
N ASP A 560 -33.37 21.25 -3.42
CA ASP A 560 -32.33 22.06 -4.09
C ASP A 560 -31.23 22.52 -3.12
N GLY A 561 -29.98 22.42 -3.57
CA GLY A 561 -28.78 22.77 -2.82
C GLY A 561 -28.25 21.70 -1.88
N THR A 562 -28.88 20.51 -1.83
CA THR A 562 -28.41 19.43 -0.96
C THR A 562 -27.03 18.92 -1.39
N ALA A 563 -26.85 18.57 -2.67
CA ALA A 563 -25.58 18.09 -3.21
C ALA A 563 -24.40 19.02 -2.85
N ARG A 564 -24.58 20.33 -3.04
CA ARG A 564 -23.54 21.34 -2.73
C ARG A 564 -23.24 21.48 -1.24
N ARG A 565 -24.26 21.49 -0.38
CA ARG A 565 -24.06 21.56 1.07
C ARG A 565 -23.34 20.32 1.57
N ASP A 566 -23.67 19.17 1.00
CA ASP A 566 -22.99 17.91 1.29
C ASP A 566 -21.54 17.98 0.79
N TRP A 567 -21.30 18.39 -0.46
CA TRP A 567 -19.94 18.60 -0.97
C TRP A 567 -19.07 19.41 0.00
N TRP A 568 -19.55 20.55 0.47
CA TRP A 568 -18.80 21.37 1.43
C TRP A 568 -18.65 20.75 2.81
N ARG A 569 -19.57 19.88 3.21
CA ARG A 569 -19.47 19.15 4.47
C ARG A 569 -18.35 18.11 4.45
N PHE A 570 -18.05 17.50 3.30
CA PHE A 570 -17.02 16.46 3.19
C PHE A 570 -15.68 16.96 2.64
N PHE A 571 -15.71 17.94 1.74
CA PHE A 571 -14.54 18.41 1.02
C PHE A 571 -14.32 19.92 1.19
N GLY A 572 -15.19 20.59 1.94
CA GLY A 572 -15.15 22.04 2.19
C GLY A 572 -14.78 22.40 3.63
N TRP A 573 -15.14 23.62 4.00
CA TRP A 573 -15.07 24.09 5.39
C TRP A 573 -16.40 24.74 5.82
N PRO A 574 -16.71 24.78 7.14
CA PRO A 574 -18.04 25.16 7.63
C PRO A 574 -18.54 26.53 7.16
N ARG A 575 -17.62 27.48 6.91
CA ARG A 575 -17.96 28.84 6.51
C ARG A 575 -18.40 28.98 5.05
N LEU A 576 -18.18 28.00 4.16
CA LEU A 576 -18.60 28.09 2.75
C LEU A 576 -20.12 28.24 2.59
N ALA A 577 -20.89 27.59 3.47
CA ALA A 577 -22.34 27.67 3.48
C ALA A 577 -22.87 29.04 3.93
N ASN A 578 -22.06 29.84 4.63
CA ASN A 578 -22.41 31.21 5.01
C ASN A 578 -21.16 32.05 5.36
N PRO A 579 -20.38 32.50 4.36
CA PRO A 579 -19.13 33.19 4.62
C PRO A 579 -19.40 34.60 5.18
N PRO A 580 -18.58 35.07 6.14
CA PRO A 580 -18.65 36.45 6.60
C PRO A 580 -18.27 37.43 5.49
N ALA A 581 -18.57 38.71 5.69
CA ALA A 581 -18.44 39.72 4.64
C ALA A 581 -17.01 39.92 4.12
N GLY A 582 -15.98 39.64 4.94
CA GLY A 582 -14.58 39.72 4.56
C GLY A 582 -14.02 38.44 3.93
N ALA A 583 -14.75 37.33 3.97
CA ALA A 583 -14.28 36.04 3.48
C ALA A 583 -14.42 35.89 1.94
N PRO A 584 -13.69 34.95 1.33
CA PRO A 584 -13.88 34.57 -0.07
C PRO A 584 -15.33 34.20 -0.39
N ALA A 585 -15.66 34.21 -1.68
CA ALA A 585 -16.98 33.84 -2.17
C ALA A 585 -17.39 32.40 -1.74
N ARG A 586 -18.67 32.07 -1.92
CA ARG A 586 -19.26 30.74 -1.65
C ARG A 586 -18.81 29.71 -2.70
N THR A 587 -17.51 29.52 -2.81
CA THR A 587 -16.79 28.72 -3.82
C THR A 587 -15.49 28.24 -3.21
N GLN A 588 -15.15 26.98 -3.42
CA GLN A 588 -13.88 26.45 -2.94
C GLN A 588 -12.77 26.60 -4.00
N ASP A 589 -12.62 27.81 -4.55
CA ASP A 589 -11.53 28.10 -5.50
C ASP A 589 -10.20 28.22 -4.74
N TYR A 590 -9.13 27.65 -5.28
CA TYR A 590 -7.81 27.66 -4.64
C TYR A 590 -6.67 27.76 -5.65
N SER A 591 -5.49 28.14 -5.16
CA SER A 591 -4.26 28.13 -5.94
C SER A 591 -3.08 27.69 -5.10
N PHE A 592 -2.05 27.15 -5.76
CA PHE A 592 -0.80 26.77 -5.13
C PHE A 592 0.34 26.78 -6.14
N SER A 593 1.57 26.82 -5.66
CA SER A 593 2.77 26.69 -6.49
C SER A 593 3.45 25.36 -6.23
N TYR A 594 3.95 24.73 -7.29
CA TYR A 594 4.84 23.57 -7.20
C TYR A 594 5.97 23.74 -8.21
N GLY A 595 7.17 24.05 -7.72
CA GLY A 595 8.31 24.37 -8.57
C GLY A 595 8.03 25.57 -9.48
N ASP A 596 8.14 25.35 -10.78
CA ASP A 596 7.89 26.32 -11.85
C ASP A 596 6.41 26.39 -12.28
N LEU A 597 5.51 25.66 -11.63
CA LEU A 597 4.09 25.65 -11.96
C LEU A 597 3.28 26.41 -10.91
N PHE A 598 2.40 27.30 -11.37
CA PHE A 598 1.36 27.96 -10.59
C PHE A 598 0.01 27.38 -10.99
N LEU A 599 -0.62 26.63 -10.09
CA LEU A 599 -1.85 25.91 -10.34
C LEU A 599 -3.04 26.64 -9.72
N VAL A 600 -4.18 26.60 -10.42
CA VAL A 600 -5.45 27.14 -9.95
C VAL A 600 -6.54 26.09 -10.17
N GLY A 601 -7.18 25.68 -9.09
CA GLY A 601 -8.36 24.83 -9.10
C GLY A 601 -9.61 25.71 -8.92
N MET A 602 -10.59 25.56 -9.82
CA MET A 602 -11.84 26.32 -9.73
C MET A 602 -13.07 25.41 -9.69
N GLU A 603 -13.99 25.74 -8.79
CA GLU A 603 -15.32 25.16 -8.76
C GLU A 603 -16.12 25.78 -9.92
N ALA A 604 -16.43 24.96 -10.92
CA ALA A 604 -17.29 25.33 -12.04
C ALA A 604 -18.64 24.66 -11.86
N TRP A 605 -19.74 25.37 -12.11
CA TRP A 605 -21.08 24.79 -12.01
C TRP A 605 -22.11 25.52 -12.86
N VAL A 606 -23.11 24.78 -13.32
CA VAL A 606 -24.42 25.35 -13.65
C VAL A 606 -25.36 25.06 -12.48
N ASN A 607 -26.17 26.04 -12.11
CA ASN A 607 -27.15 25.91 -11.04
C ASN A 607 -28.38 25.11 -11.52
N TYR A 608 -28.20 23.82 -11.78
CA TYR A 608 -29.22 22.92 -12.38
C TYR A 608 -30.50 22.83 -11.53
N ASP A 609 -30.35 22.85 -10.21
CA ASP A 609 -31.44 22.80 -9.22
C ASP A 609 -32.02 24.18 -8.88
N ASN A 610 -31.50 25.26 -9.49
CA ASN A 610 -31.92 26.63 -9.23
C ASN A 610 -31.82 27.04 -7.74
N TRP A 611 -30.90 26.43 -6.98
CA TRP A 611 -30.66 26.80 -5.58
C TRP A 611 -30.02 28.19 -5.48
N LEU A 612 -30.58 29.10 -4.68
CA LEU A 612 -30.06 30.45 -4.45
C LEU A 612 -29.56 31.16 -5.75
N PRO A 613 -30.43 31.38 -6.76
CA PRO A 613 -30.01 31.75 -8.12
C PRO A 613 -29.37 33.13 -8.21
N ALA A 614 -29.68 34.04 -7.28
CA ALA A 614 -29.01 35.33 -7.17
C ALA A 614 -27.52 35.21 -6.75
N ILE A 615 -27.17 34.09 -6.13
CA ILE A 615 -25.81 33.74 -5.74
C ILE A 615 -25.20 32.94 -6.89
N TYR A 616 -25.74 31.76 -7.23
CA TYR A 616 -25.09 30.79 -8.13
C TYR A 616 -25.27 31.05 -9.62
N GLY A 617 -26.23 31.88 -10.03
CA GLY A 617 -26.44 32.22 -11.44
C GLY A 617 -26.81 31.00 -12.27
N ASN A 618 -26.56 31.05 -13.58
CA ASN A 618 -26.82 29.98 -14.55
C ASN A 618 -25.65 29.77 -15.54
N THR A 619 -24.45 30.20 -15.13
CA THR A 619 -23.21 30.13 -15.91
C THR A 619 -22.11 29.52 -15.04
N SER A 620 -21.16 28.84 -15.67
CA SER A 620 -20.09 28.07 -15.00
C SER A 620 -19.32 28.84 -13.93
N PHE A 621 -19.03 30.11 -14.23
CA PHE A 621 -18.26 31.00 -13.36
C PHE A 621 -18.99 32.32 -13.11
N ARG A 622 -18.78 32.88 -11.93
CA ARG A 622 -19.26 34.23 -11.60
C ARG A 622 -18.24 35.30 -11.93
N ALA A 623 -18.73 36.52 -12.14
CA ALA A 623 -17.87 37.71 -12.24
C ALA A 623 -16.91 37.86 -11.05
N ALA A 624 -17.34 37.48 -9.83
CA ALA A 624 -16.50 37.50 -8.64
C ALA A 624 -15.36 36.46 -8.71
N GLN A 625 -15.63 35.22 -9.14
CA GLN A 625 -14.60 34.20 -9.35
C GLN A 625 -13.64 34.61 -10.47
N MET A 626 -14.14 35.17 -11.56
CA MET A 626 -13.27 35.66 -12.65
C MET A 626 -12.37 36.82 -12.20
N SER A 627 -12.88 37.71 -11.34
CA SER A 627 -12.08 38.79 -10.73
C SER A 627 -11.02 38.23 -9.78
N TRP A 628 -11.39 37.23 -8.96
CA TRP A 628 -10.47 36.51 -8.09
C TRP A 628 -9.39 35.78 -8.90
N LEU A 629 -9.75 35.09 -9.99
CA LEU A 629 -8.81 34.40 -10.87
C LEU A 629 -7.80 35.39 -11.46
N GLN A 630 -8.25 36.54 -11.96
CA GLN A 630 -7.35 37.57 -12.50
C GLN A 630 -6.35 38.07 -11.45
N GLN A 631 -6.80 38.29 -10.21
CA GLN A 631 -5.95 38.72 -9.10
C GLN A 631 -4.97 37.61 -8.70
N THR A 632 -5.44 36.37 -8.66
CA THR A 632 -4.64 35.18 -8.29
C THR A 632 -3.56 34.90 -9.33
N LEU A 633 -3.90 34.94 -10.62
CA LEU A 633 -2.93 34.77 -11.71
C LEU A 633 -1.88 35.88 -11.77
N ALA A 634 -2.12 37.03 -11.13
CA ALA A 634 -1.14 38.11 -11.02
C ALA A 634 -0.08 37.85 -9.92
N GLN A 635 -0.32 36.87 -9.03
CA GLN A 635 0.65 36.46 -7.99
C GLN A 635 1.74 35.54 -8.55
N ALA A 636 1.46 34.85 -9.66
CA ALA A 636 2.44 34.01 -10.34
C ALA A 636 3.65 34.82 -10.81
N THR A 637 4.85 34.33 -10.52
CA THR A 637 6.10 34.95 -10.99
C THR A 637 6.23 34.86 -12.52
N PRO A 638 7.00 35.75 -13.17
CA PRO A 638 7.18 35.71 -14.63
C PRO A 638 7.75 34.40 -15.18
N GLN A 639 8.44 33.63 -14.35
CA GLN A 639 9.06 32.35 -14.70
C GLN A 639 8.10 31.17 -14.58
N GLN A 640 6.97 31.34 -13.87
CA GLN A 640 6.03 30.24 -13.65
C GLN A 640 5.11 30.02 -14.84
N HIS A 641 4.95 28.75 -15.21
CA HIS A 641 3.84 28.29 -16.03
C HIS A 641 2.54 28.35 -15.22
N LYS A 642 1.41 28.61 -15.89
CA LYS A 642 0.09 28.72 -15.25
C LYS A 642 -0.78 27.58 -15.74
N LEU A 643 -1.31 26.78 -14.81
CA LEU A 643 -2.25 25.69 -15.10
C LEU A 643 -3.56 25.97 -14.38
N LEU A 644 -4.65 26.05 -15.13
CA LEU A 644 -6.00 26.16 -14.63
C LEU A 644 -6.69 24.81 -14.85
N PHE A 645 -7.32 24.27 -13.81
CA PHE A 645 -8.13 23.06 -13.90
C PHE A 645 -9.49 23.26 -13.20
N TYR A 646 -10.52 22.71 -13.83
CA TYR A 646 -11.91 22.79 -13.41
C TYR A 646 -12.70 21.70 -14.14
N HIS A 647 -13.88 21.36 -13.65
CA HIS A 647 -14.78 20.43 -14.33
C HIS A 647 -15.52 21.12 -15.48
N MET A 648 -15.58 20.50 -16.66
CA MET A 648 -16.26 21.10 -17.81
C MET A 648 -17.78 20.94 -17.69
N ASP A 649 -18.48 22.05 -17.45
CA ASP A 649 -19.94 22.05 -17.55
C ASP A 649 -20.44 22.34 -18.98
N PHE A 650 -21.69 21.97 -19.26
CA PHE A 650 -22.28 22.02 -20.60
C PHE A 650 -22.84 23.41 -20.99
N SER A 651 -22.66 24.45 -20.16
CA SER A 651 -23.14 25.82 -20.45
C SER A 651 -22.05 26.86 -20.19
N ASN A 652 -21.04 26.84 -21.07
CA ASN A 652 -20.02 27.89 -21.17
C ASN A 652 -20.56 29.18 -21.79
#